data_AF-A0AAD0YVQ2-F1
#
_entry.id   AF-A0AAD0YVQ2-F1
#
_cell.length_a   1.000
_cell.length_b   1.000
_cell.length_c   1.000
_cell.angle_alpha   90.00
_cell.angle_beta   90.00
_cell.angle_gamma   90.00
#
_symmetry.space_group_name_H-M   'P 1'
#
loop_
_entity.id
_entity.type
_entity.pdbx_description
1 polymer ?
#
loop_
_entity_poly.entity_id
_entity_poly.type
_entity_poly.pdbx_seq_one_letter_code
_entity_poly.pdbx_strand_id
1 'polypeptide(L)'
;MKISKLNLRQLFAKGLKPAQEAFYNWQDSYWHKDELIDISSVKNLQTSLDQKLDLSVQDTLLTAFDKAVDELTDLAQSAYKGIAEAATVPPTTGVFWYKVEDNNVAIFTKFIDSTGNPIQTTALDFKDAGGNYYDVTLEIQNNISKKVHRLRPSSVFSEQEFNNIALNVGESKISLVSKDLSNVNFINSIANGAGSSIFTTKLDANQNIGKLRIKVETAGIGNFTARRGTSIIAIKSNVPLIPGWNDVDVNFNGMTNDYIGYNTKDSTSKLYFIDGNGGNYYSLNSGNIVVNNGNIAIEVYNKVYNGNTFKDVLGLKEISSNTFNQLNKISAPKIRSKDYGVVSIFNLPEMKDQMKNNLLSLDGSAILGNFESRSMYTFSFGFAVDFPAMYNTTINIVTIDFGSFKMTVGAGGSGIGVTVDSEINGLPFDYSNKRVHFVLKGNAYFVACYVNGTQIGFLNKGKIVSKLQFKFPQTNGQVIKNITYWSREISNSRMIKWGDSTNIGTYLNAFDQTTGEDRLFPSEGLVLLPNALVSNPYFDFDAEQCIVKFKGVYHLYFSAHKATPSTVLDSGIALALSNRIDGGYMMYGNDAVIGGNRAKAGVNRAMGCWAGVYNDAVYVFSAVDYNVTNSGSNIHKSLDGKNFSKVGSFITDLPTVANIGIWPEKQPDGFFYGLVEGRPGSIWELHLVKSQNFENGWTTVQKLPTLQVKDGGMYGGARLMRSINNDRWMVFYHASHDLTGNLPTACYYAESFDAVPINWVNKQKLVEVTDVIKNHGANSLSALTSDQTATPHVIEADGKTYISYCLAQNIPGLLTQLRIVEFDGTKEELVGITPING
;
A
#
# COMPACT_ATOMS: atom_id res chain seq x y z
N MET A 1 -35.29 -47.52 29.96
CA MET A 1 -35.35 -46.41 28.98
C MET A 1 -36.33 -45.38 29.54
N LYS A 2 -35.90 -44.15 29.85
CA LYS A 2 -36.79 -43.10 30.40
C LYS A 2 -37.86 -42.76 29.35
N ILE A 3 -39.14 -42.84 29.72
CA ILE A 3 -40.25 -42.52 28.82
C ILE A 3 -40.61 -41.04 29.00
N SER A 4 -40.73 -40.30 27.91
CA SER A 4 -41.08 -38.87 27.98
C SER A 4 -42.54 -38.68 28.43
N LYS A 5 -42.82 -37.51 29.02
CA LYS A 5 -44.20 -37.10 29.38
C LYS A 5 -45.17 -37.19 28.19
N LEU A 6 -44.70 -36.90 26.97
CA LEU A 6 -45.50 -36.97 25.75
C LEU A 6 -45.92 -38.40 25.43
N ASN A 7 -45.00 -39.36 25.54
CA ASN A 7 -45.28 -40.78 25.30
C ASN A 7 -46.22 -41.35 26.38
N LEU A 8 -46.09 -40.92 27.64
CA LEU A 8 -47.04 -41.26 28.71
C LEU A 8 -48.45 -40.75 28.40
N ARG A 9 -48.60 -39.50 27.92
CA ARG A 9 -49.91 -38.96 27.51
C ARG A 9 -50.51 -39.76 26.36
N GLN A 10 -49.71 -40.22 25.40
CA GLN A 10 -50.19 -41.05 24.30
C GLN A 10 -50.65 -42.44 24.76
N LEU A 11 -49.99 -43.04 25.75
CA LEU A 11 -50.43 -44.30 26.34
C LEU A 11 -51.80 -44.16 27.01
N PHE A 12 -51.99 -43.10 27.80
CA PHE A 12 -53.28 -42.79 28.41
C PHE A 12 -54.37 -42.49 27.40
N ALA A 13 -54.07 -41.70 26.35
CA ALA A 13 -55.02 -41.39 25.28
C ALA A 13 -55.48 -42.65 24.52
N LYS A 14 -54.65 -43.70 24.48
CA LYS A 14 -54.97 -45.01 23.90
C LYS A 14 -55.66 -45.97 24.89
N GLY A 15 -55.96 -45.53 26.11
CA GLY A 15 -56.54 -46.37 27.17
C GLY A 15 -55.59 -47.41 27.74
N LEU A 16 -54.29 -47.33 27.43
CA LEU A 16 -53.27 -48.27 27.90
C LEU A 16 -52.79 -47.83 29.29
N LYS A 17 -52.65 -48.79 30.21
CA LYS A 17 -52.10 -48.54 31.54
C LYS A 17 -50.57 -48.56 31.47
N PRO A 18 -49.86 -47.45 31.78
CA PRO A 18 -48.41 -47.47 31.86
C PRO A 18 -47.93 -48.38 33.00
N ALA A 19 -46.75 -48.99 32.85
CA ALA A 19 -46.09 -49.68 33.95
C ALA A 19 -45.73 -48.67 35.07
N GLN A 20 -45.71 -49.11 36.32
CA GLN A 20 -45.39 -48.27 37.47
C GLN A 20 -44.02 -47.57 37.34
N GLU A 21 -43.04 -48.25 36.77
CA GLU A 21 -41.70 -47.71 36.48
C GLU A 21 -41.73 -46.49 35.53
N ALA A 22 -42.70 -46.44 34.62
CA ALA A 22 -42.90 -45.33 33.70
C ALA A 22 -43.29 -44.03 34.45
N PHE A 23 -44.06 -44.16 35.54
CA PHE A 23 -44.43 -43.03 36.40
C PHE A 23 -43.25 -42.56 37.24
N TYR A 24 -42.47 -43.48 37.81
CA TYR A 24 -41.29 -43.12 38.59
C TYR A 24 -40.24 -42.40 37.74
N ASN A 25 -39.97 -42.89 36.53
CA ASN A 25 -39.03 -42.25 35.62
C ASN A 25 -39.47 -40.84 35.19
N TRP A 26 -40.77 -40.58 35.10
CA TRP A 26 -41.29 -39.24 34.80
C TRP A 26 -41.20 -38.28 36.00
N GLN A 27 -41.43 -38.77 37.23
CA GLN A 27 -41.19 -37.95 38.42
C GLN A 27 -39.70 -37.66 38.62
N ASP A 28 -38.84 -38.65 38.36
CA ASP A 28 -37.39 -38.53 38.40
C ASP A 28 -36.88 -37.48 37.39
N SER A 29 -37.38 -37.49 36.15
CA SER A 29 -37.00 -36.48 35.15
C SER A 29 -37.44 -35.06 35.53
N TYR A 30 -38.58 -34.93 36.22
CA TYR A 30 -39.06 -33.64 36.74
C TYR A 30 -38.17 -33.11 37.87
N TRP A 31 -37.69 -33.98 38.76
CA TRP A 31 -36.80 -33.60 39.86
C TRP A 31 -35.36 -33.28 39.40
N HIS A 32 -34.85 -34.02 38.41
CA HIS A 32 -33.50 -33.83 37.89
C HIS A 32 -33.39 -32.84 36.72
N LYS A 33 -34.52 -32.24 36.30
CA LYS A 33 -34.61 -31.25 35.20
C LYS A 33 -34.10 -31.79 33.86
N ASP A 34 -34.26 -33.09 33.62
CA ASP A 34 -33.85 -33.75 32.36
C ASP A 34 -34.76 -33.34 31.18
N GLU A 35 -35.98 -32.89 31.45
CA GLU A 35 -36.91 -32.36 30.44
C GLU A 35 -36.85 -30.82 30.40
N LEU A 36 -36.62 -30.26 29.20
CA LEU A 36 -36.69 -28.81 28.97
C LEU A 36 -38.13 -28.33 29.17
N ILE A 37 -38.33 -27.36 30.07
CA ILE A 37 -39.62 -26.70 30.29
C ILE A 37 -39.73 -25.54 29.30
N ASP A 38 -40.77 -25.56 28.47
CA ASP A 38 -41.07 -24.45 27.55
C ASP A 38 -41.35 -23.17 28.35
N ILE A 39 -40.75 -22.06 27.95
CA ILE A 39 -40.89 -20.73 28.58
C ILE A 39 -42.36 -20.30 28.70
N SER A 40 -43.18 -20.68 27.72
CA SER A 40 -44.63 -20.42 27.70
C SER A 40 -45.40 -21.15 28.81
N SER A 41 -44.82 -22.22 29.37
CA SER A 41 -45.43 -23.00 30.45
C SER A 41 -45.21 -22.38 31.83
N VAL A 42 -44.35 -21.35 31.95
CA VAL A 42 -44.10 -20.64 33.20
C VAL A 42 -44.84 -19.30 33.19
N LYS A 43 -45.96 -19.25 33.92
CA LYS A 43 -46.83 -18.07 33.99
C LYS A 43 -46.03 -16.82 34.36
N ASN A 44 -46.18 -15.77 33.57
CA ASN A 44 -45.53 -14.46 33.70
C ASN A 44 -44.00 -14.43 33.50
N LEU A 45 -43.34 -15.54 33.17
CA LEU A 45 -41.88 -15.55 32.98
C LEU A 45 -41.47 -14.72 31.76
N GLN A 46 -42.19 -14.86 30.64
CA GLN A 46 -41.97 -14.05 29.45
C GLN A 46 -42.14 -12.56 29.78
N THR A 47 -43.25 -12.19 30.41
CA THR A 47 -43.51 -10.80 30.85
C THR A 47 -42.44 -10.27 31.80
N SER A 48 -41.96 -11.07 32.75
CA SER A 48 -40.88 -10.67 33.66
C SER A 48 -39.51 -10.57 32.99
N LEU A 49 -39.25 -11.35 31.93
CA LEU A 49 -38.03 -11.24 31.12
C LEU A 49 -38.09 -10.03 30.19
N ASP A 50 -39.26 -9.77 29.59
CA ASP A 50 -39.50 -8.59 28.75
C ASP A 50 -39.43 -7.30 29.59
N GLN A 51 -39.80 -7.36 30.87
CA GLN A 51 -39.66 -6.26 31.85
C GLN A 51 -38.26 -6.15 32.48
N LYS A 52 -37.34 -7.08 32.18
CA LYS A 52 -35.94 -7.02 32.66
C LYS A 52 -35.00 -6.23 31.74
N LEU A 53 -35.47 -5.77 30.58
CA LEU A 53 -34.87 -4.60 29.95
C LEU A 53 -35.26 -3.42 30.84
N ASP A 54 -34.38 -3.12 31.79
CA ASP A 54 -34.60 -2.08 32.78
C ASP A 54 -34.89 -0.77 32.03
N LEU A 55 -36.10 -0.23 32.17
CA LEU A 55 -36.51 1.01 31.49
C LEU A 55 -35.53 2.14 31.81
N SER A 56 -34.90 2.11 32.99
CA SER A 56 -33.84 3.04 33.35
C SER A 56 -32.56 2.88 32.51
N VAL A 57 -32.21 1.67 32.08
CA VAL A 57 -31.09 1.39 31.17
C VAL A 57 -31.45 1.82 29.75
N GLN A 58 -32.71 1.62 29.33
CA GLN A 58 -33.20 2.13 28.04
C GLN A 58 -33.14 3.66 27.99
N ASP A 59 -33.61 4.35 29.02
CA ASP A 59 -33.57 5.81 29.11
C ASP A 59 -32.13 6.34 29.19
N THR A 60 -31.26 5.62 29.91
CA THR A 60 -29.82 5.94 29.97
C THR A 60 -29.15 5.78 28.61
N LEU A 61 -29.50 4.72 27.86
CA LEU A 61 -28.99 4.48 26.51
C LEU A 61 -29.51 5.51 25.51
N LEU A 62 -30.80 5.87 25.58
CA LEU A 62 -31.40 6.92 24.75
C LEU A 62 -30.75 8.27 25.05
N THR A 63 -30.57 8.64 26.32
CA THR A 63 -29.90 9.88 26.71
C THR A 63 -28.44 9.90 26.25
N ALA A 64 -27.71 8.78 26.38
CA ALA A 64 -26.34 8.67 25.90
C ALA A 64 -26.25 8.72 24.36
N PHE A 65 -27.24 8.15 23.67
CA PHE A 65 -27.34 8.21 22.22
C PHE A 65 -27.64 9.62 21.73
N ASP A 66 -28.64 10.30 22.32
CA ASP A 66 -28.99 11.69 21.99
C ASP A 66 -27.79 12.62 22.25
N LYS A 67 -27.09 12.44 23.38
CA LYS A 67 -25.86 13.18 23.67
C LYS A 67 -24.75 12.92 22.64
N ALA A 68 -24.56 11.68 22.22
CA ALA A 68 -23.57 11.34 21.19
C ALA A 68 -23.97 11.90 19.81
N VAL A 69 -25.26 11.96 19.50
CA VAL A 69 -25.80 12.60 18.29
C VAL A 69 -25.60 14.11 18.35
N ASP A 70 -25.82 14.75 19.50
CA ASP A 70 -25.54 16.17 19.71
C ASP A 70 -24.04 16.46 19.57
N GLU A 71 -23.17 15.66 20.20
CA GLU A 71 -21.71 15.78 20.06
C GLU A 71 -21.23 15.56 18.61
N LEU A 72 -21.83 14.60 17.88
CA LEU A 72 -21.58 14.39 16.45
C LEU A 72 -22.11 15.54 15.60
N THR A 73 -23.24 16.14 15.98
CA THR A 73 -23.84 17.29 15.31
C THR A 73 -22.98 18.52 15.51
N ASP A 74 -22.49 18.77 16.73
CA ASP A 74 -21.52 19.82 17.05
C ASP A 74 -20.19 19.59 16.34
N LEU A 75 -19.72 18.34 16.23
CA LEU A 75 -18.53 17.97 15.47
C LEU A 75 -18.73 18.17 13.95
N ALA A 76 -19.91 17.85 13.42
CA ALA A 76 -20.27 18.04 12.01
C ALA A 76 -20.51 19.52 11.66
N GLN A 77 -21.01 20.31 12.63
CA GLN A 77 -21.18 21.76 12.52
C GLN A 77 -19.85 22.50 12.68
N SER A 78 -18.95 22.02 13.53
CA SER A 78 -17.55 22.49 13.63
C SER A 78 -16.63 21.90 12.57
N ALA A 79 -17.12 20.96 11.74
CA ALA A 79 -16.34 20.33 10.70
C ALA A 79 -15.83 21.39 9.71
N TYR A 80 -14.51 21.36 9.52
CA TYR A 80 -13.75 22.17 8.61
C TYR A 80 -14.39 22.26 7.22
N LYS A 81 -14.67 23.49 6.76
CA LYS A 81 -15.35 23.75 5.47
C LYS A 81 -14.39 24.20 4.35
N GLY A 82 -13.07 24.22 4.62
CA GLY A 82 -12.04 24.57 3.65
C GLY A 82 -11.31 25.88 3.95
N ILE A 83 -10.60 26.38 2.95
CA ILE A 83 -9.87 27.66 3.00
C ILE A 83 -10.82 28.80 2.60
N ALA A 84 -10.97 29.82 3.43
CA ALA A 84 -11.71 31.03 3.11
C ALA A 84 -10.96 31.88 2.08
N GLU A 85 -11.66 32.26 1.02
CA GLU A 85 -11.25 33.26 0.03
C GLU A 85 -12.14 34.49 0.15
N ALA A 86 -11.73 35.63 -0.42
CA ALA A 86 -12.49 36.88 -0.33
C ALA A 86 -13.94 36.77 -0.85
N ALA A 87 -14.18 35.84 -1.78
CA ALA A 87 -15.50 35.58 -2.38
C ALA A 87 -16.32 34.49 -1.66
N THR A 88 -15.73 33.76 -0.71
CA THR A 88 -16.37 32.64 0.00
C THR A 88 -17.64 33.09 0.71
N VAL A 89 -18.71 32.31 0.56
CA VAL A 89 -19.99 32.55 1.25
C VAL A 89 -20.02 31.71 2.52
N PRO A 90 -20.06 32.29 3.72
CA PRO A 90 -20.08 31.50 4.94
C PRO A 90 -21.44 30.78 5.10
N PRO A 91 -21.45 29.53 5.58
CA PRO A 91 -22.65 28.86 6.04
C PRO A 91 -23.14 29.48 7.35
N THR A 92 -24.35 29.11 7.79
CA THR A 92 -24.92 29.59 9.06
C THR A 92 -24.09 29.20 10.28
N THR A 93 -23.39 28.07 10.23
CA THR A 93 -22.42 27.63 11.26
C THR A 93 -21.29 26.84 10.58
N GLY A 94 -20.04 27.08 10.99
CA GLY A 94 -18.87 26.40 10.40
C GLY A 94 -17.54 27.01 10.78
N VAL A 95 -16.44 26.36 10.36
CA VAL A 95 -15.06 26.85 10.54
C VAL A 95 -14.33 26.83 9.20
N PHE A 96 -13.75 27.96 8.81
CA PHE A 96 -12.83 28.07 7.68
C PHE A 96 -11.42 28.39 8.17
N TRP A 97 -10.41 27.83 7.49
CA TRP A 97 -9.03 28.26 7.66
C TRP A 97 -8.73 29.39 6.69
N TYR A 98 -7.78 30.24 7.03
CA TYR A 98 -7.22 31.18 6.07
C TYR A 98 -5.75 30.87 5.84
N LYS A 99 -5.34 30.83 4.56
CA LYS A 99 -3.96 30.57 4.20
C LYS A 99 -3.11 31.77 4.61
N VAL A 100 -2.26 31.57 5.60
CA VAL A 100 -1.30 32.58 6.08
C VAL A 100 -0.16 32.69 5.07
N GLU A 101 -0.23 33.69 4.19
CA GLU A 101 0.92 34.17 3.43
C GLU A 101 1.42 35.46 4.11
N ASP A 102 2.74 35.62 4.24
CA ASP A 102 3.33 36.80 4.90
C ASP A 102 2.80 38.09 4.23
N ASN A 103 2.22 39.00 5.04
CA ASN A 103 1.60 40.26 4.62
C ASN A 103 0.32 40.14 3.77
N ASN A 104 -0.35 39.00 3.74
CA ASN A 104 -1.63 38.87 3.04
C ASN A 104 -2.78 39.46 3.86
N VAL A 105 -3.13 40.71 3.53
CA VAL A 105 -4.30 41.42 4.06
C VAL A 105 -5.48 41.10 3.15
N ALA A 106 -6.48 40.40 3.68
CA ALA A 106 -7.70 40.06 2.96
C ALA A 106 -8.93 40.66 3.65
N ILE A 107 -9.91 41.04 2.83
CA ILE A 107 -11.24 41.46 3.27
C ILE A 107 -12.24 40.41 2.81
N PHE A 108 -12.90 39.75 3.75
CA PHE A 108 -13.92 38.74 3.49
C PHE A 108 -15.29 39.40 3.49
N THR A 109 -15.68 39.95 2.34
CA THR A 109 -16.88 40.80 2.20
C THR A 109 -18.19 40.13 2.64
N LYS A 110 -18.23 38.80 2.69
CA LYS A 110 -19.41 38.01 3.07
C LYS A 110 -19.35 37.43 4.49
N PHE A 111 -18.22 37.53 5.17
CA PHE A 111 -18.07 37.13 6.56
C PHE A 111 -18.30 38.37 7.41
N ILE A 112 -19.43 38.44 8.10
CA ILE A 112 -19.83 39.61 8.87
C ILE A 112 -19.55 39.40 10.36
N ASP A 113 -18.99 40.40 11.02
CA ASP A 113 -18.85 40.40 12.47
C ASP A 113 -20.18 40.70 13.17
N SER A 114 -20.19 40.74 14.51
CA SER A 114 -21.38 41.03 15.31
C SER A 114 -21.96 42.43 15.10
N THR A 115 -21.23 43.32 14.43
CA THR A 115 -21.63 44.70 14.10
C THR A 115 -22.09 44.85 12.65
N GLY A 116 -22.07 43.76 11.87
CA GLY A 116 -22.45 43.74 10.46
C GLY A 116 -21.33 44.17 9.50
N ASN A 117 -20.09 44.33 9.98
CA ASN A 117 -18.96 44.73 9.16
C ASN A 117 -18.22 43.50 8.60
N PRO A 118 -17.66 43.56 7.38
CA PRO A 118 -16.80 42.51 6.84
C PRO A 118 -15.60 42.19 7.74
N ILE A 119 -15.25 40.91 7.87
CA ILE A 119 -14.02 40.50 8.55
C ILE A 119 -12.81 40.90 7.70
N GLN A 120 -11.89 41.63 8.32
CA GLN A 120 -10.60 41.99 7.74
C GLN A 120 -9.46 41.36 8.54
N THR A 121 -8.49 40.76 7.83
CA THR A 121 -7.23 40.30 8.42
C THR A 121 -6.16 41.37 8.31
N THR A 122 -5.23 41.38 9.25
CA THR A 122 -4.06 42.24 9.31
C THR A 122 -2.81 41.41 9.54
N ALA A 123 -1.63 41.95 9.23
CA ALA A 123 -0.36 41.25 9.49
C ALA A 123 -0.21 40.84 10.98
N LEU A 124 -0.76 41.64 11.90
CA LEU A 124 -0.74 41.37 13.33
C LEU A 124 -1.62 40.19 13.77
N ASP A 125 -2.59 39.79 12.94
CA ASP A 125 -3.38 38.59 13.23
C ASP A 125 -2.54 37.31 13.07
N PHE A 126 -1.47 37.37 12.27
CA PHE A 126 -0.61 36.22 11.94
C PHE A 126 0.72 36.22 12.67
N LYS A 127 1.20 37.40 13.06
CA LYS A 127 2.47 37.58 13.76
C LYS A 127 2.36 38.69 14.79
N ASP A 128 2.49 38.34 16.06
CA ASP A 128 2.53 39.37 17.11
C ASP A 128 3.88 40.12 17.11
N ALA A 129 3.95 41.20 17.90
CA ALA A 129 5.17 41.98 18.06
C ALA A 129 6.34 41.18 18.70
N GLY A 130 6.05 40.04 19.34
CA GLY A 130 7.02 39.12 19.91
C GLY A 130 7.58 38.11 18.90
N GLY A 131 7.11 38.13 17.65
CA GLY A 131 7.54 37.23 16.59
C GLY A 131 6.86 35.86 16.62
N ASN A 132 5.84 35.66 17.45
CA ASN A 132 5.07 34.43 17.47
C ASN A 132 4.11 34.38 16.30
N TYR A 133 3.99 33.22 15.66
CA TYR A 133 3.06 33.00 14.57
C TYR A 133 1.74 32.43 15.08
N TYR A 134 0.63 32.83 14.46
CA TYR A 134 -0.71 32.34 14.79
C TYR A 134 -1.37 31.71 13.57
N ASP A 135 -2.04 30.59 13.77
CA ASP A 135 -3.03 30.07 12.83
C ASP A 135 -4.35 30.84 13.09
N VAL A 136 -4.85 31.51 12.06
CA VAL A 136 -6.09 32.28 12.14
C VAL A 136 -7.20 31.52 11.43
N THR A 137 -8.28 31.27 12.16
CA THR A 137 -9.50 30.65 11.65
C THR A 137 -10.66 31.64 11.69
N LEU A 138 -11.60 31.50 10.75
CA LEU A 138 -12.88 32.21 10.74
C LEU A 138 -13.94 31.23 11.23
N GLU A 139 -14.38 31.41 12.47
CA GLU A 139 -15.46 30.63 13.07
C GLU A 139 -16.78 31.38 12.87
N ILE A 140 -17.80 30.70 12.34
CA ILE A 140 -19.13 31.26 12.11
C ILE A 140 -20.13 30.58 13.03
N GLN A 141 -20.91 31.39 13.74
CA GLN A 141 -22.04 30.94 14.53
C GLN A 141 -23.22 31.89 14.29
N ASN A 142 -24.37 31.35 13.90
CA ASN A 142 -25.58 32.13 13.59
C ASN A 142 -25.34 33.29 12.60
N ASN A 143 -24.58 33.01 11.53
CA ASN A 143 -24.14 34.00 10.52
C ASN A 143 -23.18 35.09 11.03
N ILE A 144 -22.74 35.04 12.29
CA ILE A 144 -21.72 35.93 12.84
C ILE A 144 -20.36 35.25 12.75
N SER A 145 -19.42 35.89 12.07
CA SER A 145 -18.05 35.44 11.90
C SER A 145 -17.14 36.07 12.94
N LYS A 146 -16.18 35.29 13.46
CA LYS A 146 -15.16 35.75 14.41
C LYS A 146 -13.79 35.21 14.00
N LYS A 147 -12.75 36.05 14.11
CA LYS A 147 -11.36 35.62 14.02
C LYS A 147 -10.95 34.90 15.30
N VAL A 148 -10.44 33.69 15.18
CA VAL A 148 -9.86 32.92 16.28
C VAL A 148 -8.39 32.69 16.00
N HIS A 149 -7.55 33.21 16.89
CA HIS A 149 -6.10 33.12 16.79
C HIS A 149 -5.64 31.95 17.66
N ARG A 150 -4.96 30.99 17.07
CA ARG A 150 -4.34 29.87 17.78
C ARG A 150 -2.85 30.01 17.61
N LEU A 151 -2.12 30.15 18.72
CA LEU A 151 -0.66 30.21 18.69
C LEU A 151 -0.15 28.98 17.94
N ARG A 152 0.56 29.20 16.82
CA ARG A 152 1.20 28.11 16.10
C ARG A 152 2.29 27.58 17.02
N PRO A 153 2.24 26.30 17.43
CA PRO A 153 3.33 25.72 18.19
C PRO A 153 4.61 25.96 17.41
N SER A 154 5.65 26.51 18.05
CA SER A 154 6.94 26.74 17.39
C SER A 154 7.43 25.41 16.83
N SER A 155 7.25 25.20 15.52
CA SER A 155 7.43 23.92 14.85
C SER A 155 8.91 23.65 14.56
N VAL A 156 9.77 23.89 15.55
CA VAL A 156 11.12 23.32 15.54
C VAL A 156 11.01 22.06 16.36
N PHE A 157 10.66 20.96 15.68
CA PHE A 157 10.89 19.62 16.20
C PHE A 157 12.40 19.53 16.45
N SER A 158 12.85 19.69 17.68
CA SER A 158 14.29 19.69 17.96
C SER A 158 14.82 18.27 17.75
N GLU A 159 16.06 18.14 17.26
CA GLU A 159 16.74 16.83 17.21
C GLU A 159 16.67 16.12 18.57
N GLN A 160 16.72 16.88 19.66
CA GLN A 160 16.59 16.37 21.02
C GLN A 160 15.19 15.78 21.29
N GLU A 161 14.10 16.46 20.90
CA GLU A 161 12.75 15.93 21.03
C GLU A 161 12.51 14.73 20.11
N PHE A 162 13.04 14.76 18.88
CA PHE A 162 13.00 13.60 17.98
C PHE A 162 13.70 12.40 18.60
N ASN A 163 14.93 12.58 19.11
CA ASN A 163 15.70 11.51 19.72
C ASN A 163 15.01 10.98 20.98
N ASN A 164 14.42 11.85 21.80
CA ASN A 164 13.67 11.44 22.99
C ASN A 164 12.40 10.65 22.63
N ILE A 165 11.68 11.05 21.58
CA ILE A 165 10.50 10.32 21.09
C ILE A 165 10.93 9.00 20.45
N ALA A 166 11.95 9.00 19.58
CA ALA A 166 12.49 7.81 18.91
C ALA A 166 13.02 6.77 19.91
N LEU A 167 13.61 7.20 21.02
CA LEU A 167 13.99 6.32 22.14
C LEU A 167 12.77 5.71 22.84
N ASN A 168 11.63 6.39 22.83
CA ASN A 168 10.38 5.89 23.43
C ASN A 168 9.55 5.01 22.47
N VAL A 169 9.67 5.19 21.14
CA VAL A 169 8.82 4.50 20.14
C VAL A 169 9.54 3.54 19.17
N GLY A 170 10.87 3.56 19.09
CA GLY A 170 11.63 2.76 18.12
C GLY A 170 11.60 1.24 18.39
N GLU A 171 11.77 0.44 17.34
CA GLU A 171 11.86 -1.02 17.46
C GLU A 171 13.01 -1.42 18.40
N SER A 172 12.67 -2.08 19.50
CA SER A 172 13.69 -2.62 20.39
C SER A 172 14.27 -3.90 19.81
N LYS A 173 15.57 -3.90 19.50
CA LYS A 173 16.29 -5.16 19.33
C LYS A 173 16.45 -5.79 20.70
N ILE A 174 15.89 -6.97 20.84
CA ILE A 174 16.03 -7.79 22.03
C ILE A 174 17.31 -8.62 21.84
N SER A 175 18.36 -8.35 22.60
CA SER A 175 19.60 -9.14 22.54
C SER A 175 19.78 -9.95 23.81
N LEU A 176 20.23 -11.19 23.66
CA LEU A 176 20.41 -12.10 24.78
C LEU A 176 21.63 -11.67 25.59
N VAL A 177 21.40 -11.40 26.88
CA VAL A 177 22.44 -10.98 27.85
C VAL A 177 22.95 -12.18 28.65
N SER A 178 22.10 -13.16 28.91
CA SER A 178 22.50 -14.42 29.54
C SER A 178 23.07 -15.41 28.51
N LYS A 179 23.42 -16.61 28.97
CA LYS A 179 23.69 -17.75 28.09
C LYS A 179 22.42 -18.17 27.33
N ASP A 180 22.58 -18.65 26.10
CA ASP A 180 21.51 -19.32 25.34
C ASP A 180 21.30 -20.72 25.91
N LEU A 181 20.08 -20.99 26.33
CA LEU A 181 19.68 -22.21 27.03
C LEU A 181 18.68 -23.03 26.21
N SER A 182 18.38 -22.61 24.98
CA SER A 182 17.42 -23.29 24.10
C SER A 182 17.78 -24.76 23.81
N ASN A 183 19.08 -25.06 23.75
CA ASN A 183 19.61 -26.41 23.50
C ASN A 183 19.99 -27.17 24.78
N VAL A 184 19.79 -26.61 25.97
CA VAL A 184 20.12 -27.28 27.23
C VAL A 184 19.01 -28.26 27.60
N ASN A 185 19.37 -29.53 27.78
CA ASN A 185 18.45 -30.55 28.27
C ASN A 185 18.33 -30.48 29.80
N PHE A 186 17.32 -29.77 30.29
CA PHE A 186 17.03 -29.66 31.72
C PHE A 186 16.39 -30.95 32.24
N ILE A 187 17.01 -31.56 33.25
CA ILE A 187 16.59 -32.85 33.82
C ILE A 187 16.00 -32.75 35.22
N ASN A 188 16.16 -31.60 35.89
CA ASN A 188 15.66 -31.36 37.25
C ASN A 188 14.76 -30.11 37.30
N SER A 189 13.93 -30.00 38.34
CA SER A 189 13.13 -28.81 38.62
C SER A 189 13.24 -28.38 40.09
N ILE A 190 13.18 -27.06 40.32
CA ILE A 190 13.19 -26.47 41.66
C ILE A 190 11.75 -26.42 42.17
N ALA A 191 11.52 -27.01 43.34
CA ALA A 191 10.20 -27.04 43.96
C ALA A 191 9.68 -25.62 44.25
N ASN A 192 8.37 -25.44 44.16
CA ASN A 192 7.71 -24.22 44.60
C ASN A 192 7.92 -24.03 46.11
N GLY A 193 8.12 -22.79 46.55
CA GLY A 193 8.30 -22.47 47.96
C GLY A 193 9.65 -22.88 48.56
N ALA A 194 10.67 -23.18 47.75
CA ALA A 194 12.01 -23.59 48.22
C ALA A 194 12.76 -22.52 49.05
N GLY A 195 12.16 -21.36 49.31
CA GLY A 195 12.58 -20.41 50.34
C GLY A 195 13.69 -19.44 49.94
N SER A 196 14.20 -19.48 48.71
CA SER A 196 15.29 -18.60 48.25
C SER A 196 15.08 -18.06 46.84
N SER A 197 15.43 -16.79 46.60
CA SER A 197 15.60 -16.29 45.23
C SER A 197 16.84 -16.93 44.59
N ILE A 198 16.71 -17.32 43.33
CA ILE A 198 17.77 -17.86 42.48
C ILE A 198 17.95 -16.96 41.27
N PHE A 199 19.17 -16.81 40.77
CA PHE A 199 19.50 -15.86 39.72
C PHE A 199 20.32 -16.52 38.61
N THR A 200 20.13 -16.08 37.38
CA THR A 200 20.74 -16.69 36.19
C THR A 200 21.95 -15.92 35.68
N THR A 201 21.94 -14.59 35.79
CA THR A 201 22.98 -13.75 35.20
C THR A 201 23.24 -12.55 36.08
N LYS A 202 24.50 -12.12 36.11
CA LYS A 202 24.96 -10.87 36.71
C LYS A 202 25.12 -9.85 35.58
N LEU A 203 24.57 -8.66 35.74
CA LEU A 203 24.72 -7.61 34.72
C LEU A 203 26.10 -6.95 34.84
N ASP A 204 26.86 -6.93 33.74
CA ASP A 204 28.18 -6.29 33.69
C ASP A 204 28.10 -4.78 33.40
N ALA A 205 26.96 -4.29 32.92
CA ALA A 205 26.71 -2.89 32.62
C ALA A 205 25.25 -2.51 32.94
N ASN A 206 25.01 -1.20 33.16
CA ASN A 206 23.67 -0.65 33.23
C ASN A 206 22.95 -0.89 31.90
N GLN A 207 21.77 -1.52 31.94
CA GLN A 207 20.97 -1.81 30.74
C GLN A 207 19.51 -2.01 31.08
N ASN A 208 18.64 -1.68 30.13
CA ASN A 208 17.21 -1.97 30.26
C ASN A 208 16.94 -3.43 29.88
N ILE A 209 16.27 -4.18 30.75
CA ILE A 209 15.81 -5.55 30.51
C ILE A 209 14.39 -5.46 29.95
N GLY A 210 14.21 -5.98 28.73
CA GLY A 210 12.95 -5.90 27.99
C GLY A 210 12.14 -7.19 27.99
N LYS A 211 12.83 -8.33 28.13
CA LYS A 211 12.19 -9.64 28.08
C LYS A 211 12.94 -10.65 28.95
N LEU A 212 12.18 -11.49 29.62
CA LEU A 212 12.66 -12.71 30.27
C LEU A 212 12.02 -13.90 29.57
N ARG A 213 12.79 -14.92 29.23
CA ARG A 213 12.23 -16.18 28.72
C ARG A 213 12.53 -17.29 29.71
N ILE A 214 11.51 -18.01 30.15
CA ILE A 214 11.60 -18.96 31.27
C ILE A 214 11.02 -20.31 30.86
N LYS A 215 11.67 -21.41 31.25
CA LYS A 215 11.11 -22.75 31.09
C LYS A 215 10.64 -23.28 32.45
N VAL A 216 9.36 -23.65 32.57
CA VAL A 216 8.79 -24.22 33.79
C VAL A 216 8.24 -25.63 33.56
N GLU A 217 8.30 -26.48 34.58
CA GLU A 217 7.77 -27.85 34.55
C GLU A 217 6.25 -27.87 34.73
N THR A 218 5.72 -27.05 35.66
CA THR A 218 4.29 -27.00 35.99
C THR A 218 3.72 -25.61 35.78
N ALA A 219 2.45 -25.55 35.37
CA ALA A 219 1.71 -24.30 35.31
C ALA A 219 1.65 -23.62 36.70
N GLY A 220 1.55 -22.31 36.74
CA GLY A 220 1.40 -21.57 37.99
C GLY A 220 1.71 -20.09 37.84
N ILE A 221 2.11 -19.48 38.95
CA ILE A 221 2.49 -18.07 39.05
C ILE A 221 4.01 -17.98 39.16
N GLY A 222 4.62 -17.05 38.42
CA GLY A 222 6.04 -16.71 38.50
C GLY A 222 6.26 -15.28 38.98
N ASN A 223 7.25 -15.11 39.88
CA ASN A 223 7.71 -13.81 40.38
C ASN A 223 9.19 -13.63 40.03
N PHE A 224 9.49 -12.57 39.28
CA PHE A 224 10.83 -12.25 38.79
C PHE A 224 11.43 -11.13 39.64
N THR A 225 12.70 -11.28 40.02
CA THR A 225 13.38 -10.36 40.93
C THR A 225 14.81 -10.07 40.50
N ALA A 226 15.33 -8.92 40.89
CA ALA A 226 16.74 -8.58 40.82
C ALA A 226 17.35 -8.49 42.22
N ARG A 227 18.59 -8.96 42.40
CA ARG A 227 19.40 -8.68 43.59
C ARG A 227 20.27 -7.46 43.33
N ARG A 228 20.11 -6.41 44.13
CA ARG A 228 20.97 -5.21 44.10
C ARG A 228 21.62 -5.03 45.48
N GLY A 229 22.91 -5.33 45.59
CA GLY A 229 23.58 -5.35 46.89
C GLY A 229 22.87 -6.30 47.87
N THR A 230 22.35 -5.75 48.98
CA THR A 230 21.58 -6.50 49.98
C THR A 230 20.05 -6.46 49.80
N SER A 231 19.56 -5.82 48.74
CA SER A 231 18.13 -5.64 48.47
C SER A 231 17.62 -6.60 47.40
N ILE A 232 16.37 -7.07 47.55
CA ILE A 232 15.62 -7.78 46.51
C ILE A 232 14.61 -6.81 45.90
N ILE A 233 14.67 -6.64 44.59
CA ILE A 233 13.83 -5.71 43.84
C ILE A 233 12.92 -6.55 42.95
N ALA A 234 11.61 -6.29 42.99
CA ALA A 234 10.67 -6.93 42.07
C ALA A 234 10.88 -6.41 40.65
N ILE A 235 11.02 -7.32 39.69
CA ILE A 235 11.02 -7.01 38.25
C ILE A 235 9.58 -7.07 37.74
N LYS A 236 8.91 -8.20 37.98
CA LYS A 236 7.51 -8.43 37.62
C LYS A 236 6.94 -9.56 38.49
N SER A 237 5.76 -9.36 39.03
CA SER A 237 5.12 -10.30 39.96
C SER A 237 3.82 -10.86 39.37
N ASN A 238 3.36 -11.98 39.93
CA ASN A 238 2.07 -12.60 39.59
C ASN A 238 1.91 -12.96 38.10
N VAL A 239 2.98 -13.39 37.43
CA VAL A 239 2.93 -13.75 36.01
C VAL A 239 2.37 -15.16 35.83
N PRO A 240 1.26 -15.36 35.08
CA PRO A 240 0.78 -16.70 34.76
C PRO A 240 1.76 -17.40 33.81
N LEU A 241 2.18 -18.61 34.15
CA LEU A 241 3.09 -19.44 33.37
C LEU A 241 2.46 -20.80 33.07
N ILE A 242 2.73 -21.32 31.87
CA ILE A 242 2.31 -22.66 31.42
C ILE A 242 3.52 -23.60 31.31
N PRO A 243 3.36 -24.94 31.36
CA PRO A 243 4.45 -25.88 31.19
C PRO A 243 5.21 -25.65 29.87
N GLY A 244 6.54 -25.66 29.92
CA GLY A 244 7.41 -25.33 28.78
C GLY A 244 7.94 -23.91 28.82
N TRP A 245 8.33 -23.38 27.65
CA TRP A 245 8.91 -22.04 27.50
C TRP A 245 7.83 -20.96 27.50
N ASN A 246 8.07 -19.88 28.24
CA ASN A 246 7.20 -18.71 28.32
C ASN A 246 8.06 -17.47 28.06
N ASP A 247 7.57 -16.53 27.25
CA ASP A 247 8.14 -15.20 27.11
C ASP A 247 7.41 -14.22 28.03
N VAL A 248 8.16 -13.41 28.77
CA VAL A 248 7.65 -12.45 29.74
C VAL A 248 8.23 -11.07 29.45
N ASP A 249 7.40 -10.19 28.90
CA ASP A 249 7.79 -8.80 28.67
C ASP A 249 7.97 -8.05 30.00
N VAL A 250 9.07 -7.33 30.13
CA VAL A 250 9.42 -6.54 31.30
C VAL A 250 9.98 -5.18 30.87
N ASN A 251 9.98 -4.20 31.77
CA ASN A 251 10.67 -2.93 31.56
C ASN A 251 11.43 -2.59 32.84
N PHE A 252 12.65 -3.13 32.96
CA PHE A 252 13.43 -3.04 34.18
C PHE A 252 14.79 -2.43 33.93
N ASN A 253 15.09 -1.31 34.59
CA ASN A 253 16.40 -0.67 34.53
C ASN A 253 17.39 -1.42 35.43
N GLY A 254 18.08 -2.39 34.85
CA GLY A 254 19.13 -3.16 35.50
C GLY A 254 20.40 -2.33 35.65
N MET A 255 21.00 -2.39 36.84
CA MET A 255 22.27 -1.75 37.16
C MET A 255 23.42 -2.76 37.08
N THR A 256 24.65 -2.27 36.86
CA THR A 256 25.86 -3.08 37.00
C THR A 256 25.88 -3.78 38.37
N ASN A 257 26.19 -5.08 38.36
CA ASN A 257 26.15 -5.99 39.51
C ASN A 257 24.74 -6.40 40.00
N ASP A 258 23.66 -6.04 39.30
CA ASP A 258 22.36 -6.66 39.57
C ASP A 258 22.40 -8.13 39.15
N TYR A 259 21.84 -9.03 39.97
CA TYR A 259 21.63 -10.43 39.59
C TYR A 259 20.15 -10.64 39.24
N ILE A 260 19.86 -11.05 38.00
CA ILE A 260 18.49 -11.22 37.50
C ILE A 260 18.03 -12.64 37.72
N GLY A 261 16.83 -12.82 38.27
CA GLY A 261 16.40 -14.12 38.73
C GLY A 261 14.91 -14.27 39.00
N TYR A 262 14.61 -15.33 39.73
CA TYR A 262 13.29 -15.84 40.00
C TYR A 262 13.14 -16.11 41.50
N ASN A 263 12.04 -15.62 42.06
CA ASN A 263 11.75 -15.78 43.47
C ASN A 263 10.97 -17.09 43.69
N THR A 264 11.67 -18.14 44.12
CA THR A 264 11.05 -19.45 44.35
C THR A 264 10.15 -19.49 45.57
N LYS A 265 10.31 -18.56 46.53
CA LYS A 265 9.51 -18.50 47.75
C LYS A 265 8.05 -18.16 47.43
N ASP A 266 7.85 -17.17 46.56
CA ASP A 266 6.52 -16.62 46.29
C ASP A 266 5.92 -17.16 44.98
N SER A 267 6.67 -17.95 44.22
CA SER A 267 6.20 -18.53 42.95
C SER A 267 5.62 -19.93 43.14
N THR A 268 4.57 -20.24 42.38
CA THR A 268 3.89 -21.54 42.43
C THR A 268 4.23 -22.46 41.26
N SER A 269 4.88 -21.93 40.21
CA SER A 269 5.41 -22.73 39.09
C SER A 269 6.82 -23.25 39.39
N LYS A 270 7.14 -24.46 38.91
CA LYS A 270 8.44 -25.11 39.12
C LYS A 270 9.43 -24.76 38.02
N LEU A 271 10.55 -24.14 38.37
CA LEU A 271 11.59 -23.73 37.40
C LEU A 271 12.51 -24.91 37.04
N TYR A 272 12.79 -25.13 35.76
CA TYR A 272 13.78 -26.11 35.32
C TYR A 272 15.22 -25.68 35.66
N PHE A 273 16.05 -26.64 36.07
CA PHE A 273 17.49 -26.43 36.30
C PHE A 273 18.35 -27.67 36.02
N ILE A 274 19.66 -27.48 35.97
CA ILE A 274 20.66 -28.54 35.86
C ILE A 274 21.95 -28.14 36.59
N ASP A 275 22.49 -29.03 37.45
CA ASP A 275 23.78 -28.83 38.11
C ASP A 275 24.94 -29.34 37.25
N GLY A 276 26.13 -28.72 37.38
CA GLY A 276 27.39 -29.20 36.81
C GLY A 276 27.61 -28.96 35.31
N ASN A 277 26.65 -28.39 34.57
CA ASN A 277 26.69 -28.30 33.10
C ASN A 277 27.26 -26.96 32.55
N GLY A 278 28.54 -26.69 32.80
CA GLY A 278 29.33 -25.68 32.09
C GLY A 278 28.73 -24.25 32.11
N GLY A 279 28.10 -23.87 33.22
CA GLY A 279 27.48 -22.56 33.43
C GLY A 279 27.48 -22.22 34.92
N ASN A 280 27.02 -21.02 35.26
CA ASN A 280 26.84 -20.61 36.65
C ASN A 280 25.41 -20.13 36.87
N TYR A 281 24.84 -20.49 38.03
CA TYR A 281 23.69 -19.81 38.59
C TYR A 281 24.03 -19.32 39.99
N TYR A 282 23.21 -18.41 40.52
CA TYR A 282 23.46 -17.76 41.80
C TYR A 282 22.30 -18.04 42.75
N SER A 283 22.62 -18.26 44.02
CA SER A 283 21.64 -18.47 45.08
C SER A 283 21.96 -17.57 46.28
N LEU A 284 21.05 -17.51 47.25
CA LEU A 284 21.29 -16.81 48.51
C LEU A 284 21.58 -17.82 49.62
N ASN A 285 22.71 -17.63 50.31
CA ASN A 285 22.99 -18.28 51.58
C ASN A 285 23.21 -17.20 52.65
N SER A 286 22.35 -17.16 53.67
CA SER A 286 22.40 -16.15 54.73
C SER A 286 22.46 -14.70 54.21
N GLY A 287 21.74 -14.43 53.11
CA GLY A 287 21.70 -13.11 52.45
C GLY A 287 22.86 -12.80 51.50
N ASN A 288 23.88 -13.66 51.44
CA ASN A 288 25.03 -13.51 50.53
C ASN A 288 24.84 -14.30 49.24
N ILE A 289 25.37 -13.79 48.13
CA ILE A 289 25.37 -14.48 46.84
C ILE A 289 26.37 -15.64 46.87
N VAL A 290 25.88 -16.83 46.55
CA VAL A 290 26.69 -18.04 46.33
C VAL A 290 26.62 -18.41 44.86
N VAL A 291 27.78 -18.63 44.24
CA VAL A 291 27.90 -19.07 42.85
C VAL A 291 27.87 -20.61 42.84
N ASN A 292 26.97 -21.18 42.06
CA ASN A 292 26.81 -22.62 41.88
C ASN A 292 27.12 -23.01 40.43
N ASN A 293 27.73 -24.17 40.22
CA ASN A 293 27.98 -24.71 38.90
C ASN A 293 26.68 -25.33 38.35
N GLY A 294 26.15 -24.80 37.24
CA GLY A 294 24.90 -25.25 36.64
C GLY A 294 24.20 -24.17 35.81
N ASN A 295 22.98 -24.43 35.36
CA ASN A 295 22.12 -23.44 34.70
C ASN A 295 20.69 -23.55 35.23
N ILE A 296 20.03 -22.41 35.40
CA ILE A 296 18.57 -22.35 35.58
C ILE A 296 17.94 -21.90 34.26
N ALA A 297 16.73 -22.37 33.94
CA ALA A 297 16.10 -22.15 32.64
C ALA A 297 15.49 -20.75 32.50
N ILE A 298 16.31 -19.70 32.65
CA ILE A 298 15.93 -18.31 32.48
C ILE A 298 16.93 -17.65 31.53
N GLU A 299 16.40 -17.10 30.44
CA GLU A 299 17.12 -16.27 29.50
C GLU A 299 16.75 -14.80 29.75
N VAL A 300 17.76 -13.95 29.87
CA VAL A 300 17.59 -12.51 30.09
C VAL A 300 17.94 -11.80 28.81
N TYR A 301 17.01 -11.01 28.31
CA TYR A 301 17.25 -10.20 27.14
C TYR A 301 17.17 -8.72 27.50
N ASN A 302 18.20 -7.97 27.09
CA ASN A 302 18.13 -6.53 27.15
C ASN A 302 17.20 -6.00 26.05
N LYS A 303 16.63 -4.84 26.33
CA LYS A 303 15.97 -3.99 25.36
C LYS A 303 17.02 -2.99 24.89
N VAL A 304 17.68 -3.28 23.77
CA VAL A 304 18.50 -2.26 23.11
C VAL A 304 17.55 -1.42 22.26
N TYR A 305 17.29 -0.22 22.74
CA TYR A 305 16.55 0.78 21.98
C TYR A 305 17.43 1.23 20.82
N ASN A 306 17.20 0.66 19.64
CA ASN A 306 17.68 1.24 18.39
C ASN A 306 16.55 2.11 17.82
N GLY A 307 16.09 3.08 18.62
CA GLY A 307 15.50 4.25 18.00
C GLY A 307 16.62 4.86 17.19
N ASN A 308 16.50 4.81 15.87
CA ASN A 308 17.40 5.57 15.02
C ASN A 308 17.38 7.00 15.56
N THR A 309 18.51 7.53 16.01
CA THR A 309 18.59 8.97 16.27
C THR A 309 18.23 9.69 14.98
N PHE A 310 17.89 10.97 15.06
CA PHE A 310 17.68 11.79 13.86
C PHE A 310 18.82 11.58 12.84
N LYS A 311 20.06 11.42 13.33
CA LYS A 311 21.25 11.12 12.53
C LYS A 311 21.26 9.71 11.91
N ASP A 312 20.74 8.70 12.60
CA ASP A 312 20.66 7.31 12.12
C ASP A 312 19.49 7.10 11.15
N VAL A 313 18.35 7.79 11.35
CA VAL A 313 17.21 7.78 10.42
C VAL A 313 17.64 8.35 9.07
N LEU A 314 18.54 9.33 9.11
CA LEU A 314 19.15 9.94 7.93
C LEU A 314 20.37 9.16 7.40
N GLY A 315 20.76 8.04 8.04
CA GLY A 315 21.82 7.14 7.55
C GLY A 315 23.22 7.76 7.49
N LEU A 316 23.54 8.74 8.33
CA LEU A 316 24.79 9.51 8.24
C LEU A 316 26.00 8.77 8.86
N LYS A 317 26.46 7.69 8.21
CA LYS A 317 27.88 7.27 8.27
C LYS A 317 28.61 7.94 7.11
N GLU A 318 29.45 8.94 7.42
CA GLU A 318 30.30 9.72 6.51
C GLU A 318 30.04 9.48 5.01
N ILE A 319 28.98 10.10 4.51
CA ILE A 319 28.66 10.04 3.09
C ILE A 319 29.18 11.33 2.45
N SER A 320 30.02 11.18 1.42
CA SER A 320 30.53 12.32 0.66
C SER A 320 29.38 13.16 0.11
N SER A 321 29.62 14.46 0.00
CA SER A 321 28.69 15.49 -0.46
C SER A 321 28.00 15.17 -1.81
N ASN A 322 28.53 14.23 -2.58
CA ASN A 322 27.94 13.77 -3.84
C ASN A 322 26.68 12.89 -3.67
N THR A 323 26.59 12.10 -2.59
CA THR A 323 25.45 11.21 -2.34
C THR A 323 24.31 11.94 -1.64
N PHE A 324 24.61 12.97 -0.84
CA PHE A 324 23.60 13.89 -0.29
C PHE A 324 22.81 14.59 -1.40
N ASN A 325 23.49 14.92 -2.51
CA ASN A 325 22.85 15.43 -3.72
C ASN A 325 22.04 14.38 -4.50
N GLN A 326 22.33 13.08 -4.32
CA GLN A 326 21.51 12.00 -4.90
C GLN A 326 20.28 11.71 -4.03
N LEU A 327 20.40 11.69 -2.71
CA LEU A 327 19.26 11.50 -1.80
C LEU A 327 18.29 12.68 -1.86
N ASN A 328 18.77 13.93 -1.91
CA ASN A 328 17.90 15.10 -2.13
C ASN A 328 17.22 15.11 -3.52
N LYS A 329 17.76 14.38 -4.51
CA LYS A 329 17.06 14.15 -5.79
C LYS A 329 15.94 13.11 -5.71
N ILE A 330 15.94 12.26 -4.68
CA ILE A 330 15.00 11.14 -4.48
C ILE A 330 13.96 11.48 -3.39
N SER A 331 14.33 12.24 -2.35
CA SER A 331 13.49 12.60 -1.20
C SER A 331 12.85 13.99 -1.28
N ALA A 332 13.25 14.85 -2.23
CA ALA A 332 12.39 15.95 -2.59
C ALA A 332 11.06 15.34 -3.04
N PRO A 333 9.90 15.69 -2.44
CA PRO A 333 8.65 15.43 -3.12
C PRO A 333 8.83 16.11 -4.48
N LYS A 334 9.03 15.33 -5.54
CA LYS A 334 8.77 15.81 -6.88
C LYS A 334 7.26 15.99 -6.92
N ILE A 335 6.79 17.07 -6.28
CA ILE A 335 5.65 17.82 -6.72
C ILE A 335 5.85 17.91 -8.24
N ARG A 336 5.03 17.15 -8.96
CA ARG A 336 4.62 17.42 -10.35
C ARG A 336 5.75 17.98 -11.22
N SER A 337 6.63 17.13 -11.74
CA SER A 337 7.65 17.60 -12.70
C SER A 337 7.93 16.65 -13.87
N LYS A 338 7.03 15.70 -14.16
CA LYS A 338 7.15 14.83 -15.35
C LYS A 338 5.96 14.85 -16.29
N ASP A 339 4.95 15.65 -15.98
CA ASP A 339 3.82 15.85 -16.86
C ASP A 339 3.59 17.36 -17.04
N TYR A 340 4.24 17.93 -18.04
CA TYR A 340 3.82 19.22 -18.58
C TYR A 340 3.66 19.08 -20.08
N GLY A 341 2.58 18.41 -20.48
CA GLY A 341 1.92 18.78 -21.71
C GLY A 341 1.13 20.08 -21.52
N VAL A 342 1.79 21.24 -21.46
CA VAL A 342 1.14 22.54 -21.68
C VAL A 342 2.11 23.55 -22.28
N VAL A 343 1.88 23.95 -23.55
CA VAL A 343 1.65 25.38 -23.85
C VAL A 343 0.40 25.53 -24.71
N SER A 344 -0.73 25.74 -24.04
CA SER A 344 -1.89 26.41 -24.62
C SER A 344 -1.62 27.93 -24.67
N ILE A 345 -2.08 28.57 -25.73
CA ILE A 345 -1.82 29.96 -26.08
C ILE A 345 -2.53 30.89 -25.08
N PHE A 346 -1.77 31.67 -24.30
CA PHE A 346 -2.33 32.84 -23.63
C PHE A 346 -2.04 34.06 -24.48
N ASN A 347 -3.10 34.80 -24.85
CA ASN A 347 -2.99 36.07 -25.56
C ASN A 347 -2.57 37.23 -24.62
N LEU A 348 -1.98 36.94 -23.46
CA LEU A 348 -1.59 37.93 -22.44
C LEU A 348 -0.23 37.59 -21.81
N PRO A 349 0.73 38.54 -21.71
CA PRO A 349 2.11 38.28 -21.23
C PRO A 349 2.27 37.97 -19.74
N GLU A 350 1.21 37.97 -18.93
CA GLU A 350 1.35 38.07 -17.47
C GLU A 350 1.13 36.76 -16.70
N MET A 351 0.69 35.68 -17.35
CA MET A 351 0.62 34.35 -16.71
C MET A 351 1.89 33.55 -17.00
N LYS A 352 2.89 33.68 -16.11
CA LYS A 352 4.12 32.89 -16.15
C LYS A 352 3.84 31.44 -15.82
N ASP A 353 4.50 30.52 -16.53
CA ASP A 353 4.76 29.16 -16.03
C ASP A 353 5.39 29.30 -14.64
N GLN A 354 4.63 28.93 -13.60
CA GLN A 354 5.04 29.07 -12.20
C GLN A 354 6.25 28.19 -11.87
N MET A 355 6.63 27.24 -12.74
CA MET A 355 7.68 26.24 -12.51
C MET A 355 8.98 26.50 -13.28
N LYS A 356 9.04 27.50 -14.17
CA LYS A 356 10.24 27.89 -14.96
C LYS A 356 10.89 26.75 -15.78
N ASN A 357 10.21 25.63 -16.04
CA ASN A 357 10.84 24.45 -16.63
C ASN A 357 10.87 24.46 -18.17
N ASN A 358 10.05 25.30 -18.81
CA ASN A 358 9.96 25.44 -20.27
C ASN A 358 9.81 26.92 -20.66
N LEU A 359 10.89 27.69 -20.57
CA LEU A 359 10.86 29.09 -20.98
C LEU A 359 10.67 29.17 -22.50
N LEU A 360 9.43 29.39 -22.94
CA LEU A 360 9.21 29.98 -24.26
C LEU A 360 9.70 31.41 -24.21
N SER A 361 10.47 31.80 -25.22
CA SER A 361 10.86 33.19 -25.40
C SER A 361 10.43 33.67 -26.78
N LEU A 362 10.03 34.93 -26.85
CA LEU A 362 9.88 35.60 -28.13
C LEU A 362 11.23 36.20 -28.54
N ASP A 363 11.68 35.89 -29.74
CA ASP A 363 12.84 36.50 -30.38
C ASP A 363 12.38 37.11 -31.71
N GLY A 364 12.10 38.41 -31.68
CA GLY A 364 11.42 39.11 -32.77
C GLY A 364 10.04 38.51 -33.05
N SER A 365 9.82 38.05 -34.28
CA SER A 365 8.57 37.38 -34.72
C SER A 365 8.62 35.85 -34.57
N ALA A 366 9.59 35.30 -33.82
CA ALA A 366 9.69 33.86 -33.63
C ALA A 366 9.37 33.46 -32.19
N ILE A 367 8.67 32.33 -32.04
CA ILE A 367 8.56 31.62 -30.76
C ILE A 367 9.74 30.65 -30.68
N LEU A 368 10.56 30.80 -29.65
CA LEU A 368 11.62 29.87 -29.31
C LEU A 368 11.20 29.06 -28.09
N GLY A 369 11.61 27.80 -28.05
CA GLY A 369 11.61 27.04 -26.81
C GLY A 369 12.85 26.19 -26.69
N ASN A 370 13.31 26.05 -25.46
CA ASN A 370 14.48 25.28 -25.10
C ASN A 370 14.08 24.27 -24.03
N PHE A 371 13.92 23.02 -24.43
CA PHE A 371 13.69 21.92 -23.50
C PHE A 371 15.05 21.32 -23.13
N GLU A 372 15.37 21.26 -21.83
CA GLU A 372 16.55 20.53 -21.37
C GLU A 372 16.38 19.05 -21.72
N SER A 373 17.28 18.53 -22.56
CA SER A 373 17.38 17.10 -22.83
C SER A 373 17.92 16.41 -21.58
N ARG A 374 17.01 15.99 -20.70
CA ARG A 374 17.32 14.85 -19.84
C ARG A 374 17.57 13.68 -20.79
N SER A 375 18.62 12.89 -20.55
CA SER A 375 19.10 11.77 -21.36
C SER A 375 18.08 10.61 -21.49
N MET A 376 16.85 10.90 -21.90
CA MET A 376 15.73 9.99 -22.04
C MET A 376 15.52 9.69 -23.52
N TYR A 377 15.40 8.40 -23.82
CA TYR A 377 15.55 7.82 -25.15
C TYR A 377 14.26 7.94 -25.98
N THR A 378 13.23 8.68 -25.55
CA THR A 378 11.93 8.74 -26.22
C THR A 378 11.20 10.06 -25.94
N PHE A 379 10.61 10.67 -26.96
CA PHE A 379 9.84 11.91 -26.87
C PHE A 379 8.74 11.97 -27.94
N SER A 380 7.75 12.82 -27.68
CA SER A 380 6.80 13.29 -28.68
C SER A 380 6.70 14.81 -28.59
N PHE A 381 6.53 15.50 -29.70
CA PHE A 381 6.37 16.94 -29.77
C PHE A 381 5.26 17.28 -30.75
N GLY A 382 4.17 17.84 -30.23
CA GLY A 382 2.95 18.15 -30.98
C GLY A 382 2.74 19.65 -31.11
N PHE A 383 2.23 20.10 -32.24
CA PHE A 383 1.78 21.47 -32.45
C PHE A 383 0.72 21.52 -33.55
N ALA A 384 -0.02 22.63 -33.64
CA ALA A 384 -0.97 22.89 -34.71
C ALA A 384 -0.64 24.22 -35.40
N VAL A 385 -1.01 24.33 -36.67
CA VAL A 385 -0.78 25.54 -37.48
C VAL A 385 -2.04 25.86 -38.25
N ASP A 386 -2.59 27.05 -38.03
CA ASP A 386 -3.66 27.60 -38.86
C ASP A 386 -3.03 28.30 -40.06
N PHE A 387 -3.21 27.75 -41.26
CA PHE A 387 -2.68 28.33 -42.50
C PHE A 387 -3.72 29.23 -43.18
N PRO A 388 -3.37 30.47 -43.54
CA PRO A 388 -4.29 31.38 -44.21
C PRO A 388 -4.51 31.03 -45.69
N ALA A 389 -3.51 30.41 -46.34
CA ALA A 389 -3.55 30.01 -47.75
C ALA A 389 -2.38 29.05 -48.04
N MET A 390 -2.37 28.47 -49.24
CA MET A 390 -1.18 27.80 -49.78
C MET A 390 -0.07 28.82 -50.07
N TYR A 391 1.16 28.47 -49.73
CA TYR A 391 2.31 29.31 -50.05
C TYR A 391 2.87 28.99 -51.44
N ASN A 392 3.17 30.02 -52.22
CA ASN A 392 3.78 29.86 -53.55
C ASN A 392 5.26 29.45 -53.49
N THR A 393 5.91 29.63 -52.34
CA THR A 393 7.29 29.24 -52.07
C THR A 393 7.34 28.46 -50.77
N THR A 394 8.37 27.64 -50.58
CA THR A 394 8.54 26.87 -49.34
C THR A 394 8.87 27.79 -48.18
N ILE A 395 7.99 27.82 -47.18
CA ILE A 395 8.14 28.57 -45.92
C ILE A 395 8.47 27.58 -44.79
N ASN A 396 9.43 27.93 -43.95
CA ASN A 396 9.76 27.15 -42.75
C ASN A 396 8.69 27.38 -41.67
N ILE A 397 8.08 26.30 -41.21
CA ILE A 397 7.04 26.29 -40.17
C ILE A 397 7.68 26.09 -38.80
N VAL A 398 8.56 25.10 -38.67
CA VAL A 398 9.36 24.90 -37.46
C VAL A 398 10.74 24.39 -37.83
N THR A 399 11.75 24.91 -37.14
CA THR A 399 13.09 24.32 -37.12
C THR A 399 13.35 23.77 -35.73
N ILE A 400 13.81 22.53 -35.65
CA ILE A 400 14.10 21.84 -34.40
C ILE A 400 15.55 21.38 -34.43
N ASP A 401 16.29 21.80 -33.41
CA ASP A 401 17.67 21.44 -33.16
C ASP A 401 17.72 20.33 -32.11
N PHE A 402 18.04 19.12 -32.59
CA PHE A 402 18.23 17.95 -31.75
C PHE A 402 19.66 17.80 -31.23
N GLY A 403 20.52 18.81 -31.47
CA GLY A 403 21.94 18.86 -31.10
C GLY A 403 22.82 18.23 -32.17
N SER A 404 22.65 16.93 -32.44
CA SER A 404 23.45 16.21 -33.43
C SER A 404 22.95 16.34 -34.89
N PHE A 405 21.71 16.80 -35.06
CA PHE A 405 21.09 17.09 -36.35
C PHE A 405 19.97 18.13 -36.20
N LYS A 406 19.54 18.71 -37.33
CA LYS A 406 18.40 19.64 -37.39
C LYS A 406 17.30 19.09 -38.29
N MET A 407 16.06 19.27 -37.85
CA MET A 407 14.86 18.99 -38.61
C MET A 407 14.14 20.30 -38.92
N THR A 408 13.68 20.48 -40.14
CA THR A 408 12.86 21.61 -40.55
C THR A 408 11.58 21.09 -41.17
N VAL A 409 10.43 21.51 -40.66
CA VAL A 409 9.13 21.30 -41.30
C VAL A 409 8.83 22.55 -42.12
N GLY A 410 8.57 22.37 -43.42
CA GLY A 410 8.23 23.44 -44.35
C GLY A 410 6.89 23.22 -45.04
N ALA A 411 6.28 24.29 -45.53
CA ALA A 411 5.05 24.25 -46.32
C ALA A 411 5.22 25.11 -47.58
N GLY A 412 4.85 24.60 -48.75
CA GLY A 412 4.96 25.30 -50.04
C GLY A 412 3.91 24.85 -51.05
N GLY A 413 4.07 25.23 -52.32
CA GLY A 413 3.06 24.99 -53.36
C GLY A 413 2.82 23.50 -53.66
N SER A 414 3.75 22.64 -53.28
CA SER A 414 3.67 21.18 -53.42
C SER A 414 3.12 20.47 -52.18
N GLY A 415 2.80 21.17 -51.09
CA GLY A 415 2.30 20.60 -49.84
C GLY A 415 3.24 20.82 -48.66
N ILE A 416 3.33 19.82 -47.78
CA ILE A 416 4.13 19.88 -46.54
C ILE A 416 5.36 18.99 -46.68
N GLY A 417 6.53 19.52 -46.32
CA GLY A 417 7.80 18.81 -46.37
C GLY A 417 8.52 18.79 -45.03
N VAL A 418 9.31 17.74 -44.80
CA VAL A 418 10.23 17.61 -43.68
C VAL A 418 11.62 17.44 -44.25
N THR A 419 12.49 18.39 -43.92
CA THR A 419 13.90 18.38 -44.29
C THR A 419 14.75 18.02 -43.07
N VAL A 420 15.61 17.01 -43.18
CA VAL A 420 16.56 16.64 -42.13
C VAL A 420 17.95 16.53 -42.74
N ASP A 421 18.92 17.32 -42.26
CA ASP A 421 20.29 17.36 -42.81
C ASP A 421 20.34 17.39 -44.36
N SER A 422 19.47 18.21 -44.97
CA SER A 422 19.30 18.40 -46.43
C SER A 422 18.53 17.31 -47.21
N GLU A 423 18.05 16.25 -46.57
CA GLU A 423 17.15 15.27 -47.19
C GLU A 423 15.69 15.70 -47.02
N ILE A 424 14.96 15.81 -48.13
CA ILE A 424 13.58 16.31 -48.18
C ILE A 424 12.62 15.13 -48.34
N ASN A 425 11.68 14.99 -47.39
CA ASN A 425 10.53 14.10 -47.50
C ASN A 425 9.26 14.95 -47.60
N GLY A 426 8.51 14.84 -48.70
CA GLY A 426 7.33 15.65 -48.97
C GLY A 426 6.03 14.84 -48.98
N LEU A 427 4.96 15.43 -48.47
CA LEU A 427 3.59 14.96 -48.62
C LEU A 427 2.79 15.98 -49.44
N PRO A 428 2.26 15.61 -50.62
CA PRO A 428 1.24 16.40 -51.30
C PRO A 428 0.06 16.62 -50.37
N PHE A 429 -0.14 17.86 -49.92
CA PHE A 429 -1.12 18.19 -48.88
C PHE A 429 -1.63 19.61 -49.09
N ASP A 430 -2.92 19.76 -49.42
CA ASP A 430 -3.56 21.07 -49.50
C ASP A 430 -3.90 21.56 -48.08
N TYR A 431 -3.11 22.50 -47.57
CA TYR A 431 -3.30 23.14 -46.27
C TYR A 431 -4.02 24.50 -46.37
N SER A 432 -4.54 24.89 -47.55
CA SER A 432 -5.21 26.18 -47.74
C SER A 432 -6.39 26.35 -46.78
N ASN A 433 -6.39 27.41 -45.97
CA ASN A 433 -7.46 27.72 -45.02
C ASN A 433 -7.76 26.57 -44.03
N LYS A 434 -6.76 25.74 -43.71
CA LYS A 434 -6.91 24.59 -42.81
C LYS A 434 -6.01 24.73 -41.59
N ARG A 435 -6.49 24.17 -40.48
CA ARG A 435 -5.64 23.79 -39.37
C ARG A 435 -4.94 22.49 -39.72
N VAL A 436 -3.62 22.46 -39.53
CA VAL A 436 -2.81 21.26 -39.72
C VAL A 436 -2.11 20.92 -38.42
N HIS A 437 -2.17 19.65 -38.07
CA HIS A 437 -1.63 19.10 -36.85
C HIS A 437 -0.36 18.32 -37.14
N PHE A 438 0.69 18.64 -36.38
CA PHE A 438 1.99 18.02 -36.49
C PHE A 438 2.29 17.28 -35.21
N VAL A 439 2.75 16.04 -35.33
CA VAL A 439 3.33 15.29 -34.21
C VAL A 439 4.67 14.73 -34.65
N LEU A 440 5.72 15.08 -33.92
CA LEU A 440 7.02 14.47 -34.05
C LEU A 440 7.15 13.43 -32.97
N LYS A 441 7.41 12.18 -33.35
CA LYS A 441 7.76 11.11 -32.43
C LYS A 441 9.21 10.80 -32.61
N GLY A 442 9.96 10.71 -31.54
CA GLY A 442 11.34 10.29 -31.65
C GLY A 442 11.78 9.43 -30.50
N ASN A 443 12.72 8.54 -30.79
CA ASN A 443 13.55 7.92 -29.79
C ASN A 443 15.00 8.37 -29.96
N ALA A 444 15.94 7.77 -29.22
CA ALA A 444 17.34 8.17 -29.29
C ALA A 444 17.94 8.14 -30.70
N TYR A 445 17.39 7.35 -31.62
CA TYR A 445 17.97 7.11 -32.95
C TYR A 445 17.00 7.42 -34.11
N PHE A 446 15.70 7.49 -33.84
CA PHE A 446 14.67 7.61 -34.85
C PHE A 446 13.81 8.83 -34.59
N VAL A 447 13.51 9.64 -35.61
CA VAL A 447 12.45 10.65 -35.52
C VAL A 447 11.51 10.48 -36.71
N ALA A 448 10.22 10.40 -36.41
CA ALA A 448 9.12 10.34 -37.35
C ALA A 448 8.27 11.60 -37.22
N CYS A 449 7.85 12.17 -38.36
CA CYS A 449 6.93 13.29 -38.41
C CYS A 449 5.58 12.81 -38.95
N TYR A 450 4.51 13.17 -38.26
CA TYR A 450 3.13 12.89 -38.62
C TYR A 450 2.40 14.21 -38.88
N VAL A 451 1.62 14.24 -39.95
CA VAL A 451 0.76 15.37 -40.37
C VAL A 451 -0.66 14.87 -40.47
N ASN A 452 -1.55 15.41 -39.62
CA ASN A 452 -2.94 14.94 -39.46
C ASN A 452 -3.03 13.40 -39.36
N GLY A 453 -2.14 12.80 -38.56
CA GLY A 453 -2.05 11.35 -38.35
C GLY A 453 -1.32 10.56 -39.44
N THR A 454 -1.04 11.16 -40.61
CA THR A 454 -0.28 10.52 -41.69
C THR A 454 1.21 10.69 -41.46
N GLN A 455 1.98 9.59 -41.44
CA GLN A 455 3.44 9.66 -41.34
C GLN A 455 4.05 10.17 -42.66
N ILE A 456 4.88 11.22 -42.60
CA ILE A 456 5.43 11.88 -43.80
C ILE A 456 6.95 11.83 -43.90
N GLY A 457 7.63 11.52 -42.80
CA GLY A 457 9.08 11.48 -42.76
C GLY A 457 9.57 10.51 -41.72
N PHE A 458 10.64 9.80 -42.06
CA PHE A 458 11.39 8.93 -41.16
C PHE A 458 12.86 9.21 -41.42
N LEU A 459 13.64 9.52 -40.37
CA LEU A 459 15.08 9.50 -40.53
C LEU A 459 15.79 8.94 -39.30
N ASN A 460 16.70 8.01 -39.61
CA ASN A 460 17.64 7.31 -38.77
C ASN A 460 19.03 7.50 -39.38
N LYS A 461 19.97 8.06 -38.62
CA LYS A 461 21.40 8.10 -38.98
C LYS A 461 22.30 7.66 -37.83
N GLY A 462 21.78 6.90 -36.86
CA GLY A 462 22.52 6.55 -35.64
C GLY A 462 22.94 7.76 -34.79
N LYS A 463 22.38 8.94 -35.08
CA LYS A 463 22.70 10.19 -34.39
C LYS A 463 21.80 10.35 -33.16
N ILE A 464 22.42 10.52 -32.01
CA ILE A 464 21.72 10.62 -30.72
C ILE A 464 21.11 12.01 -30.58
N VAL A 465 19.82 12.07 -30.27
CA VAL A 465 19.17 13.32 -29.84
C VAL A 465 19.78 13.76 -28.50
N SER A 466 20.52 14.86 -28.51
CA SER A 466 21.23 15.37 -27.33
C SER A 466 20.64 16.68 -26.82
N LYS A 467 19.60 17.20 -27.48
CA LYS A 467 19.01 18.52 -27.24
C LYS A 467 17.61 18.54 -27.85
N LEU A 468 16.72 19.43 -27.40
CA LEU A 468 15.48 19.71 -28.13
C LEU A 468 15.16 21.21 -28.02
N GLN A 469 15.69 21.96 -28.98
CA GLN A 469 15.36 23.38 -29.17
C GLN A 469 14.51 23.53 -30.41
N PHE A 470 13.54 24.44 -30.39
CA PHE A 470 12.73 24.71 -31.57
C PHE A 470 12.54 26.20 -31.79
N LYS A 471 12.30 26.55 -33.05
CA LYS A 471 12.00 27.89 -33.53
C LYS A 471 10.80 27.83 -34.47
N PHE A 472 9.73 28.52 -34.10
CA PHE A 472 8.57 28.75 -34.95
C PHE A 472 8.60 30.18 -35.51
N PRO A 473 8.86 30.39 -36.81
CA PRO A 473 8.71 31.70 -37.43
C PRO A 473 7.22 32.07 -37.54
N GLN A 474 6.83 33.25 -37.06
CA GLN A 474 5.48 33.81 -37.26
C GLN A 474 5.44 34.79 -38.45
N THR A 475 6.13 34.44 -39.52
CA THR A 475 6.19 35.23 -40.77
C THR A 475 5.26 34.59 -41.79
N ASN A 476 4.42 35.36 -42.51
CA ASN A 476 3.49 34.89 -43.55
C ASN A 476 2.08 34.46 -43.08
N GLY A 477 1.63 35.00 -41.94
CA GLY A 477 0.22 34.98 -41.52
C GLY A 477 -0.28 33.65 -40.93
N GLN A 478 0.56 32.62 -40.83
CA GLN A 478 0.24 31.41 -40.09
C GLN A 478 0.17 31.68 -38.58
N VAL A 479 -0.75 31.00 -37.90
CA VAL A 479 -0.89 31.06 -36.45
C VAL A 479 -0.52 29.71 -35.86
N ILE A 480 0.54 29.68 -35.06
CA ILE A 480 0.95 28.48 -34.32
C ILE A 480 0.07 28.33 -33.09
N LYS A 481 -0.46 27.12 -32.89
CA LYS A 481 -1.34 26.77 -31.78
C LYS A 481 -0.88 25.48 -31.09
N ASN A 482 -1.29 25.31 -29.84
CA ASN A 482 -1.23 24.04 -29.10
C ASN A 482 0.17 23.40 -29.08
N ILE A 483 1.23 24.13 -28.72
CA ILE A 483 2.58 23.54 -28.65
C ILE A 483 2.65 22.65 -27.42
N THR A 484 2.98 21.37 -27.59
CA THR A 484 3.01 20.38 -26.51
C THR A 484 4.20 19.46 -26.66
N TYR A 485 4.83 19.14 -25.52
CA TYR A 485 5.95 18.23 -25.45
C TYR A 485 5.63 17.10 -24.48
N TRP A 486 5.97 15.87 -24.88
CA TRP A 486 5.91 14.69 -24.04
C TRP A 486 7.29 14.05 -24.00
N SER A 487 7.78 13.72 -22.81
CA SER A 487 9.03 12.96 -22.65
C SER A 487 8.81 11.45 -22.83
N ARG A 488 7.95 11.05 -23.77
CA ARG A 488 7.64 9.66 -24.15
C ARG A 488 7.08 9.59 -25.57
N GLU A 489 7.00 8.39 -26.14
CA GLU A 489 6.17 8.14 -27.32
C GLU A 489 4.69 8.11 -26.92
N ILE A 490 3.83 8.82 -27.66
CA ILE A 490 2.36 8.75 -27.47
C ILE A 490 1.74 7.71 -28.42
N SER A 491 0.60 7.08 -28.10
CA SER A 491 -0.02 6.11 -29.02
C SER A 491 -0.46 6.74 -30.36
N ASN A 492 -0.64 5.92 -31.40
CA ASN A 492 -1.18 6.41 -32.68
C ASN A 492 -2.61 6.94 -32.54
N SER A 493 -3.41 6.31 -31.67
CA SER A 493 -4.77 6.76 -31.36
C SER A 493 -4.78 8.16 -30.74
N ARG A 494 -3.83 8.44 -29.83
CA ARG A 494 -3.65 9.77 -29.24
C ARG A 494 -3.21 10.82 -30.27
N MET A 495 -2.37 10.43 -31.24
CA MET A 495 -2.00 11.32 -32.36
C MET A 495 -3.17 11.64 -33.29
N ILE A 496 -4.01 10.65 -33.63
CA ILE A 496 -5.14 10.86 -34.54
C ILE A 496 -6.15 11.80 -33.88
N LYS A 497 -6.46 11.60 -32.60
CA LYS A 497 -7.35 12.50 -31.83
C LYS A 497 -6.81 13.92 -31.70
N TRP A 498 -5.49 14.07 -31.59
CA TRP A 498 -4.85 15.39 -31.64
C TRP A 498 -5.17 16.15 -32.93
N GLY A 499 -5.34 15.43 -34.04
CA GLY A 499 -5.57 15.96 -35.39
C GLY A 499 -7.00 16.35 -35.75
N ASP A 500 -8.00 15.96 -34.95
CA ASP A 500 -9.43 15.98 -35.35
C ASP A 500 -10.24 17.11 -34.68
N SER A 501 -9.69 17.80 -33.67
CA SER A 501 -10.49 18.70 -32.84
C SER A 501 -10.59 20.14 -33.38
N THR A 502 -11.79 20.54 -33.83
CA THR A 502 -12.19 21.95 -33.98
C THR A 502 -12.38 22.66 -32.63
N ASN A 503 -12.52 21.91 -31.52
CA ASN A 503 -12.69 22.42 -30.15
C ASN A 503 -11.49 22.06 -29.25
N ILE A 504 -10.74 23.09 -28.85
CA ILE A 504 -9.45 23.01 -28.13
C ILE A 504 -9.62 22.71 -26.61
N GLY A 505 -10.84 22.82 -26.06
CA GLY A 505 -11.06 22.78 -24.61
C GLY A 505 -11.17 21.40 -23.97
N THR A 506 -11.49 20.34 -24.73
CA THR A 506 -11.88 19.04 -24.13
C THR A 506 -10.78 17.98 -24.22
N TYR A 507 -10.07 17.84 -25.35
CA TYR A 507 -9.34 16.59 -25.65
C TYR A 507 -7.82 16.57 -25.41
N LEU A 508 -7.25 17.63 -24.84
CA LEU A 508 -5.85 17.60 -24.37
C LEU A 508 -5.69 16.84 -23.05
N ASN A 509 -6.81 16.50 -22.43
CA ASN A 509 -6.80 15.78 -21.20
C ASN A 509 -6.26 14.36 -21.42
N ALA A 510 -5.23 13.95 -20.68
CA ALA A 510 -4.82 12.54 -20.61
C ALA A 510 -6.00 11.65 -20.20
N PHE A 511 -7.03 12.28 -19.63
CA PHE A 511 -8.27 11.67 -19.17
C PHE A 511 -9.31 11.34 -20.27
N ASP A 512 -9.17 11.85 -21.51
CA ASP A 512 -10.09 11.55 -22.64
C ASP A 512 -9.62 10.40 -23.55
N GLN A 513 -8.52 9.74 -23.17
CA GLN A 513 -7.94 8.64 -23.94
C GLN A 513 -8.80 7.39 -23.79
N THR A 514 -8.90 6.53 -24.80
CA THR A 514 -9.77 5.33 -24.75
C THR A 514 -9.04 4.07 -24.29
N THR A 515 -7.72 4.10 -24.25
CA THR A 515 -6.86 2.95 -23.94
C THR A 515 -6.20 3.15 -22.58
N GLY A 516 -6.21 2.12 -21.74
CA GLY A 516 -5.58 2.15 -20.41
C GLY A 516 -4.09 2.51 -20.45
N GLU A 517 -3.37 2.09 -21.50
CA GLU A 517 -1.94 2.42 -21.74
C GLU A 517 -1.66 3.94 -21.84
N ASP A 518 -2.59 4.73 -22.41
CA ASP A 518 -2.42 6.18 -22.50
C ASP A 518 -2.84 6.91 -21.22
N ARG A 519 -3.75 6.30 -20.43
CA ARG A 519 -4.25 6.78 -19.12
C ARG A 519 -3.25 6.51 -18.00
N LEU A 520 -2.59 5.35 -18.03
CA LEU A 520 -1.51 5.00 -17.12
C LEU A 520 -0.23 5.68 -17.57
N PHE A 521 0.06 6.81 -16.95
CA PHE A 521 1.34 7.46 -17.11
C PHE A 521 2.44 6.64 -16.41
N PRO A 522 3.54 6.26 -17.08
CA PRO A 522 4.79 6.07 -16.38
C PRO A 522 5.42 7.46 -16.22
N SER A 523 4.89 8.25 -15.28
CA SER A 523 5.83 9.04 -14.47
C SER A 523 6.74 8.01 -13.76
N GLU A 524 7.97 8.36 -13.36
CA GLU A 524 8.86 7.42 -12.67
C GLU A 524 8.08 6.60 -11.65
N GLY A 525 7.78 5.32 -11.96
CA GLY A 525 6.99 4.49 -11.06
C GLY A 525 7.76 4.47 -9.75
N LEU A 526 7.11 4.88 -8.67
CA LEU A 526 7.79 4.97 -7.37
C LEU A 526 8.22 3.55 -7.03
N VAL A 527 9.54 3.35 -6.89
CA VAL A 527 10.05 2.09 -6.36
C VAL A 527 9.54 2.03 -4.93
N LEU A 528 8.79 0.99 -4.59
CA LEU A 528 8.29 0.86 -3.22
C LEU A 528 9.41 0.53 -2.24
N LEU A 529 10.42 -0.19 -2.71
CA LEU A 529 11.42 -0.84 -1.88
C LEU A 529 12.88 -0.64 -2.36
N PRO A 530 13.31 0.57 -2.81
CA PRO A 530 14.67 0.75 -3.36
C PRO A 530 15.77 0.42 -2.33
N ASN A 531 15.43 0.41 -1.03
CA ASN A 531 16.34 0.15 0.08
C ASN A 531 16.13 -1.20 0.80
N ALA A 532 15.08 -1.96 0.47
CA ALA A 532 14.77 -3.20 1.19
C ALA A 532 15.75 -4.33 0.83
N LEU A 533 16.15 -4.41 -0.43
CA LEU A 533 17.12 -5.38 -0.95
C LEU A 533 18.53 -5.21 -0.36
N VAL A 534 18.91 -3.98 -0.01
CA VAL A 534 20.29 -3.68 0.43
C VAL A 534 20.46 -3.82 1.95
N SER A 535 19.36 -3.86 2.70
CA SER A 535 19.40 -3.81 4.18
C SER A 535 18.69 -4.96 4.90
N ASN A 536 17.91 -5.79 4.21
CA ASN A 536 17.35 -6.99 4.82
C ASN A 536 18.29 -8.19 4.59
N PRO A 537 19.01 -8.68 5.62
CA PRO A 537 19.98 -9.76 5.46
C PRO A 537 19.36 -11.13 5.20
N TYR A 538 18.03 -11.25 5.18
CA TYR A 538 17.33 -12.54 5.07
C TYR A 538 16.69 -12.82 3.71
N PHE A 539 16.45 -11.81 2.87
CA PHE A 539 15.77 -11.97 1.59
C PHE A 539 16.60 -11.43 0.44
N ASP A 540 16.61 -12.18 -0.67
CA ASP A 540 17.35 -11.87 -1.88
C ASP A 540 16.47 -11.16 -2.93
N PHE A 541 15.15 -11.38 -2.92
CA PHE A 541 14.18 -10.65 -3.77
C PHE A 541 12.74 -10.68 -3.24
N ASP A 542 11.93 -9.75 -3.75
CA ASP A 542 10.52 -9.47 -3.42
C ASP A 542 9.61 -9.59 -4.65
N ALA A 543 8.44 -10.25 -4.55
CA ALA A 543 7.49 -10.40 -5.66
C ALA A 543 6.02 -10.49 -5.18
N GLU A 544 5.07 -10.49 -6.11
CA GLU A 544 3.66 -10.90 -5.89
C GLU A 544 2.95 -10.14 -4.76
N GLN A 545 2.86 -8.82 -4.92
CA GLN A 545 2.45 -7.90 -3.86
C GLN A 545 0.94 -7.64 -3.75
N CYS A 546 0.50 -7.35 -2.53
CA CYS A 546 -0.84 -6.90 -2.15
C CYS A 546 -0.75 -5.74 -1.16
N ILE A 547 -1.51 -4.66 -1.41
CA ILE A 547 -1.61 -3.53 -0.51
C ILE A 547 -2.99 -3.53 0.13
N VAL A 548 -3.04 -3.45 1.46
CA VAL A 548 -4.29 -3.47 2.22
C VAL A 548 -4.28 -2.32 3.23
N LYS A 549 -5.30 -1.45 3.20
CA LYS A 549 -5.52 -0.47 4.26
C LYS A 549 -6.22 -1.16 5.43
N PHE A 550 -5.54 -1.28 6.56
CA PHE A 550 -6.09 -1.92 7.76
C PHE A 550 -5.76 -1.09 9.00
N LYS A 551 -6.78 -0.77 9.80
CA LYS A 551 -6.67 0.05 11.02
C LYS A 551 -5.88 1.35 10.81
N GLY A 552 -6.15 2.04 9.68
CA GLY A 552 -5.53 3.32 9.33
C GLY A 552 -4.13 3.24 8.70
N VAL A 553 -3.56 2.05 8.55
CA VAL A 553 -2.19 1.83 8.04
C VAL A 553 -2.24 0.98 6.77
N TYR A 554 -1.43 1.33 5.77
CA TYR A 554 -1.25 0.52 4.57
C TYR A 554 -0.24 -0.60 4.84
N HIS A 555 -0.69 -1.83 4.64
CA HIS A 555 0.07 -3.06 4.78
C HIS A 555 0.41 -3.59 3.38
N LEU A 556 1.69 -3.63 3.04
CA LEU A 556 2.21 -4.26 1.82
C LEU A 556 2.65 -5.67 2.17
N TYR A 557 1.85 -6.65 1.76
CA TYR A 557 2.21 -8.07 1.80
C TYR A 557 2.84 -8.46 0.48
N PHE A 558 3.93 -9.21 0.50
CA PHE A 558 4.62 -9.63 -0.71
C PHE A 558 5.39 -10.92 -0.46
N SER A 559 5.57 -11.74 -1.50
CA SER A 559 6.45 -12.89 -1.45
C SER A 559 7.89 -12.43 -1.31
N ALA A 560 8.58 -12.94 -0.30
CA ALA A 560 9.99 -12.70 -0.07
C ALA A 560 10.73 -14.03 -0.13
N HIS A 561 11.84 -14.05 -0.88
CA HIS A 561 12.59 -15.27 -1.15
C HIS A 561 14.01 -15.13 -0.66
N LYS A 562 14.56 -16.24 -0.18
CA LYS A 562 15.99 -16.45 -0.02
C LYS A 562 16.44 -17.43 -1.09
N ALA A 563 17.40 -17.07 -1.91
CA ALA A 563 17.84 -17.84 -3.05
C ALA A 563 19.36 -17.76 -3.27
N THR A 564 19.93 -18.84 -3.79
CA THR A 564 21.17 -18.75 -4.57
C THR A 564 20.82 -18.35 -6.00
N PRO A 565 21.80 -18.01 -6.86
CA PRO A 565 21.53 -17.76 -8.28
C PRO A 565 20.79 -18.91 -9.00
N SER A 566 20.78 -20.13 -8.44
CA SER A 566 20.20 -21.32 -9.06
C SER A 566 19.09 -22.01 -8.26
N THR A 567 18.78 -21.59 -7.03
CA THR A 567 17.83 -22.32 -6.17
C THR A 567 17.18 -21.43 -5.12
N VAL A 568 15.85 -21.50 -4.98
CA VAL A 568 15.12 -20.91 -3.86
C VAL A 568 15.34 -21.78 -2.62
N LEU A 569 16.05 -21.22 -1.64
CA LEU A 569 16.36 -21.86 -0.35
C LEU A 569 15.17 -21.77 0.61
N ASP A 570 14.54 -20.60 0.66
CA ASP A 570 13.43 -20.30 1.57
C ASP A 570 12.50 -19.27 0.95
N SER A 571 11.24 -19.25 1.40
CA SER A 571 10.23 -18.30 0.90
C SER A 571 9.14 -18.10 1.95
N GLY A 572 8.62 -16.88 2.04
CA GLY A 572 7.49 -16.55 2.89
C GLY A 572 6.78 -15.30 2.40
N ILE A 573 5.66 -14.96 3.03
CA ILE A 573 5.00 -13.67 2.82
C ILE A 573 5.55 -12.69 3.85
N ALA A 574 6.27 -11.67 3.38
CA ALA A 574 6.77 -10.59 4.18
C ALA A 574 5.75 -9.44 4.30
N LEU A 575 6.01 -8.52 5.22
CA LEU A 575 5.16 -7.37 5.50
C LEU A 575 6.00 -6.09 5.57
N ALA A 576 5.57 -5.06 4.87
CA ALA A 576 6.00 -3.69 5.06
C ALA A 576 4.80 -2.78 5.36
N LEU A 577 5.02 -1.72 6.12
CA LEU A 577 3.98 -0.82 6.62
C LEU A 577 4.23 0.61 6.14
N SER A 578 3.17 1.33 5.81
CA SER A 578 3.23 2.75 5.50
C SER A 578 1.96 3.49 5.95
N ASN A 579 2.10 4.79 6.21
CA ASN A 579 0.97 5.72 6.37
C ASN A 579 0.50 6.29 5.03
N ARG A 580 1.19 5.96 3.93
CA ARG A 580 0.87 6.38 2.58
C ARG A 580 0.78 5.17 1.67
N ILE A 581 -0.12 5.23 0.70
CA ILE A 581 -0.31 4.13 -0.24
C ILE A 581 0.80 4.04 -1.29
N ASP A 582 1.35 5.19 -1.68
CA ASP A 582 2.26 5.39 -2.82
C ASP A 582 3.75 5.25 -2.46
N GLY A 583 4.08 5.01 -1.18
CA GLY A 583 5.47 4.88 -0.76
C GLY A 583 5.63 4.93 0.76
N GLY A 584 6.88 5.08 1.23
CA GLY A 584 7.19 5.12 2.66
C GLY A 584 7.07 3.78 3.38
N TYR A 585 7.03 2.67 2.63
CA TYR A 585 6.94 1.34 3.18
C TYR A 585 8.23 0.97 3.93
N MET A 586 8.07 0.62 5.20
CA MET A 586 9.14 0.12 6.05
C MET A 586 8.85 -1.34 6.40
N MET A 587 9.87 -2.19 6.28
CA MET A 587 9.76 -3.59 6.69
C MET A 587 9.29 -3.70 8.15
N TYR A 588 8.29 -4.53 8.40
CA TYR A 588 7.79 -4.79 9.75
C TYR A 588 8.75 -5.68 10.58
N GLY A 589 9.61 -6.43 9.92
CA GLY A 589 10.60 -7.25 10.60
C GLY A 589 11.62 -7.86 9.64
N ASN A 590 12.59 -8.57 10.22
CA ASN A 590 13.68 -9.22 9.48
C ASN A 590 13.30 -10.59 8.89
N ASP A 591 12.03 -10.97 8.91
CA ASP A 591 11.56 -12.30 8.52
C ASP A 591 10.11 -12.20 8.03
N ALA A 592 9.63 -13.25 7.36
CA ALA A 592 8.27 -13.30 6.82
C ALA A 592 7.24 -13.26 7.97
N VAL A 593 6.01 -12.84 7.71
CA VAL A 593 4.90 -12.97 8.66
C VAL A 593 4.18 -14.31 8.52
N ILE A 594 4.33 -14.98 7.37
CA ILE A 594 3.84 -16.32 7.06
C ILE A 594 4.95 -17.09 6.33
N GLY A 595 5.25 -18.33 6.71
CA GLY A 595 6.36 -19.08 6.10
C GLY A 595 7.74 -18.73 6.66
N GLY A 596 8.77 -18.89 5.84
CA GLY A 596 10.16 -18.57 6.15
C GLY A 596 10.85 -19.54 7.13
N ASN A 597 12.10 -19.22 7.47
CA ASN A 597 13.00 -20.03 8.31
C ASN A 597 12.41 -20.48 9.67
N ARG A 598 11.36 -19.81 10.16
CA ARG A 598 10.73 -20.09 11.45
C ARG A 598 9.39 -20.81 11.34
N ALA A 599 8.99 -21.23 10.15
CA ALA A 599 7.71 -21.88 9.90
C ALA A 599 6.50 -21.10 10.44
N LYS A 600 6.51 -19.76 10.27
CA LYS A 600 5.49 -18.89 10.85
C LYS A 600 4.11 -19.18 10.27
N ALA A 601 3.09 -18.97 11.11
CA ALA A 601 1.70 -19.32 10.82
C ALA A 601 1.49 -20.81 10.45
N GLY A 602 2.38 -21.71 10.88
CA GLY A 602 2.25 -23.15 10.75
C GLY A 602 2.61 -23.71 9.36
N VAL A 603 3.37 -22.96 8.55
CA VAL A 603 3.83 -23.39 7.22
C VAL A 603 5.30 -23.03 7.03
N ASN A 604 6.07 -23.88 6.35
CA ASN A 604 7.50 -23.65 6.10
C ASN A 604 7.75 -22.71 4.93
N ARG A 605 6.86 -22.72 3.94
CA ARG A 605 6.95 -21.89 2.74
C ARG A 605 5.58 -21.30 2.42
N ALA A 606 5.59 -20.06 1.94
CA ALA A 606 4.42 -19.37 1.44
C ALA A 606 4.84 -18.36 0.37
N MET A 607 4.09 -18.33 -0.73
CA MET A 607 4.32 -17.46 -1.89
C MET A 607 2.98 -17.20 -2.59
N GLY A 608 2.97 -16.34 -3.61
CA GLY A 608 1.82 -16.05 -4.47
C GLY A 608 0.57 -15.70 -3.68
N CYS A 609 0.46 -14.47 -3.19
CA CYS A 609 -0.60 -14.12 -2.24
C CYS A 609 -1.71 -13.20 -2.77
N TRP A 610 -2.91 -13.44 -2.24
CA TRP A 610 -3.93 -12.40 -2.09
C TRP A 610 -4.00 -12.01 -0.62
N ALA A 611 -4.05 -10.71 -0.33
CA ALA A 611 -4.36 -10.19 0.99
C ALA A 611 -5.56 -9.23 0.92
N GLY A 612 -6.43 -9.29 1.92
CA GLY A 612 -7.58 -8.40 2.03
C GLY A 612 -8.23 -8.43 3.40
N VAL A 613 -9.13 -7.48 3.66
CA VAL A 613 -9.85 -7.38 4.94
C VAL A 613 -11.22 -8.05 4.82
N TYR A 614 -11.54 -8.91 5.78
CA TYR A 614 -12.86 -9.51 5.92
C TYR A 614 -13.18 -9.65 7.41
N ASN A 615 -14.40 -9.27 7.85
CA ASN A 615 -14.81 -9.32 9.26
C ASN A 615 -13.77 -8.76 10.27
N ASP A 616 -13.26 -7.54 10.02
CA ASP A 616 -12.24 -6.83 10.82
C ASP A 616 -10.92 -7.63 11.06
N ALA A 617 -10.61 -8.55 10.14
CA ALA A 617 -9.36 -9.30 10.13
C ALA A 617 -8.72 -9.22 8.75
N VAL A 618 -7.38 -9.28 8.72
CA VAL A 618 -6.63 -9.46 7.48
C VAL A 618 -6.55 -10.95 7.18
N TYR A 619 -6.93 -11.34 5.96
CA TYR A 619 -6.72 -12.67 5.43
C TYR A 619 -5.62 -12.64 4.39
N VAL A 620 -4.81 -13.70 4.37
CA VAL A 620 -3.82 -13.96 3.33
C VAL A 620 -4.07 -15.36 2.78
N PHE A 621 -4.35 -15.44 1.49
CA PHE A 621 -4.42 -16.69 0.74
C PHE A 621 -3.07 -16.87 0.06
N SER A 622 -2.41 -18.00 0.28
CA SER A 622 -1.04 -18.24 -0.20
C SER A 622 -0.91 -19.60 -0.88
N ALA A 623 -0.07 -19.66 -1.90
CA ALA A 623 0.52 -20.91 -2.38
C ALA A 623 1.63 -21.36 -1.42
N VAL A 624 1.79 -22.66 -1.19
CA VAL A 624 2.88 -23.16 -0.33
C VAL A 624 4.22 -23.08 -1.07
N ASP A 625 4.30 -23.68 -2.25
CA ASP A 625 5.49 -23.67 -3.09
C ASP A 625 5.13 -23.99 -4.56
N TYR A 626 5.19 -23.00 -5.44
CA TYR A 626 4.88 -23.19 -6.85
C TYR A 626 5.95 -23.97 -7.63
N ASN A 627 7.11 -24.28 -7.03
CA ASN A 627 8.12 -25.16 -7.62
C ASN A 627 7.91 -26.63 -7.25
N VAL A 628 7.00 -26.92 -6.30
CA VAL A 628 6.71 -28.26 -5.82
C VAL A 628 5.27 -28.62 -6.18
N THR A 629 5.12 -29.59 -7.09
CA THR A 629 3.82 -30.14 -7.45
C THR A 629 3.14 -30.72 -6.20
N ASN A 630 1.85 -30.42 -6.05
CA ASN A 630 0.97 -30.76 -4.94
C ASN A 630 1.38 -30.17 -3.58
N SER A 631 2.14 -29.07 -3.56
CA SER A 631 2.47 -28.35 -2.32
C SER A 631 1.23 -27.76 -1.63
N GLY A 632 0.17 -27.52 -2.40
CA GLY A 632 -1.11 -27.01 -1.95
C GLY A 632 -1.11 -25.49 -1.70
N SER A 633 -2.22 -25.02 -1.14
CA SER A 633 -2.42 -23.61 -0.78
C SER A 633 -3.16 -23.49 0.55
N ASN A 634 -2.94 -22.38 1.25
CA ASN A 634 -3.45 -22.16 2.60
C ASN A 634 -4.15 -20.82 2.72
N ILE A 635 -4.98 -20.73 3.76
CA ILE A 635 -5.67 -19.52 4.18
C ILE A 635 -5.16 -19.16 5.57
N HIS A 636 -4.69 -17.94 5.72
CA HIS A 636 -4.16 -17.39 6.95
C HIS A 636 -4.99 -16.19 7.40
N LYS A 637 -5.11 -16.00 8.71
CA LYS A 637 -5.89 -14.93 9.33
C LYS A 637 -5.08 -14.21 10.39
N SER A 638 -5.23 -12.89 10.45
CA SER A 638 -4.64 -12.03 11.46
C SER A 638 -5.63 -10.96 11.94
N LEU A 639 -5.72 -10.76 13.25
CA LEU A 639 -6.57 -9.72 13.86
C LEU A 639 -5.85 -8.37 13.99
N ASP A 640 -4.53 -8.35 13.85
CA ASP A 640 -3.67 -7.17 13.99
C ASP A 640 -2.89 -6.83 12.70
N GLY A 641 -3.09 -7.61 11.64
CA GLY A 641 -2.40 -7.47 10.36
C GLY A 641 -0.94 -7.93 10.38
N LYS A 642 -0.48 -8.57 11.47
CA LYS A 642 0.95 -8.88 11.69
C LYS A 642 1.16 -10.34 12.10
N ASN A 643 0.36 -10.80 13.05
CA ASN A 643 0.44 -12.15 13.61
C ASN A 643 -0.61 -13.04 12.95
N PHE A 644 -0.15 -14.00 12.13
CA PHE A 644 -1.02 -14.87 11.35
C PHE A 644 -1.11 -16.29 11.93
N SER A 645 -2.30 -16.87 11.81
CA SER A 645 -2.56 -18.30 12.03
C SER A 645 -3.16 -18.92 10.77
N LYS A 646 -2.76 -20.15 10.42
CA LYS A 646 -3.43 -20.92 9.36
C LYS A 646 -4.83 -21.33 9.84
N VAL A 647 -5.86 -20.98 9.06
CA VAL A 647 -7.27 -21.26 9.36
C VAL A 647 -7.89 -22.29 8.40
N GLY A 648 -7.27 -22.53 7.25
CA GLY A 648 -7.76 -23.52 6.31
C GLY A 648 -6.81 -23.80 5.15
N SER A 649 -7.23 -24.72 4.29
CA SER A 649 -6.65 -24.93 2.95
C SER A 649 -7.49 -24.18 1.92
N PHE A 650 -6.83 -23.64 0.91
CA PHE A 650 -7.51 -22.96 -0.19
C PHE A 650 -7.94 -24.00 -1.23
N ILE A 651 -7.11 -24.35 -2.21
CA ILE A 651 -7.44 -25.36 -3.24
C ILE A 651 -6.45 -26.52 -3.24
N THR A 652 -6.94 -27.71 -3.60
CA THR A 652 -6.19 -28.97 -3.58
C THR A 652 -6.27 -29.76 -4.88
N ASP A 653 -7.12 -29.33 -5.81
CA ASP A 653 -7.41 -29.98 -7.10
C ASP A 653 -6.52 -29.48 -8.25
N LEU A 654 -5.73 -28.43 -8.04
CA LEU A 654 -4.70 -27.98 -8.97
C LEU A 654 -3.31 -28.47 -8.52
N PRO A 655 -2.51 -29.07 -9.43
CA PRO A 655 -1.19 -29.60 -9.08
C PRO A 655 -0.24 -28.52 -8.58
N THR A 656 -0.27 -27.34 -9.20
CA THR A 656 0.58 -26.22 -8.80
C THR A 656 -0.23 -24.95 -8.88
N VAL A 657 -0.07 -24.10 -7.88
CA VAL A 657 -0.82 -22.86 -7.69
C VAL A 657 0.13 -21.72 -7.41
N ALA A 658 -0.16 -20.55 -7.96
CA ALA A 658 0.50 -19.28 -7.73
C ALA A 658 -0.57 -18.19 -7.67
N ASN A 659 -0.15 -16.92 -7.57
CA ASN A 659 -0.95 -15.70 -7.69
C ASN A 659 -2.48 -15.86 -7.57
N ILE A 660 -3.00 -15.46 -6.42
CA ILE A 660 -4.41 -15.62 -6.07
C ILE A 660 -5.12 -14.26 -6.16
N GLY A 661 -6.39 -14.24 -6.55
CA GLY A 661 -7.26 -13.06 -6.54
C GLY A 661 -8.63 -13.39 -5.98
N ILE A 662 -8.96 -12.93 -4.78
CA ILE A 662 -10.25 -13.21 -4.12
C ILE A 662 -11.13 -11.97 -4.11
N TRP A 663 -12.43 -12.16 -4.33
CA TRP A 663 -13.45 -11.17 -3.98
C TRP A 663 -14.01 -11.48 -2.58
N PRO A 664 -13.82 -10.60 -1.58
CA PRO A 664 -14.09 -10.90 -0.17
C PRO A 664 -15.57 -10.86 0.21
N GLU A 665 -16.48 -10.61 -0.73
CA GLU A 665 -17.91 -10.54 -0.46
C GLU A 665 -18.68 -11.70 -1.12
N LYS A 666 -19.60 -12.25 -0.33
CA LYS A 666 -20.45 -13.36 -0.76
C LYS A 666 -21.49 -12.85 -1.76
N GLN A 667 -21.61 -13.52 -2.89
CA GLN A 667 -22.55 -13.18 -3.96
C GLN A 667 -23.97 -13.68 -3.66
N PRO A 668 -25.00 -13.20 -4.38
CA PRO A 668 -26.40 -13.57 -4.14
C PRO A 668 -26.69 -15.08 -4.26
N ASP A 669 -25.87 -15.82 -5.00
CA ASP A 669 -25.93 -17.27 -5.13
C ASP A 669 -25.34 -18.03 -3.93
N GLY A 670 -24.84 -17.30 -2.92
CA GLY A 670 -24.26 -17.86 -1.72
C GLY A 670 -22.81 -18.32 -1.85
N PHE A 671 -22.07 -17.83 -2.85
CA PHE A 671 -20.65 -18.16 -3.03
C PHE A 671 -19.73 -16.93 -2.96
N PHE A 672 -18.55 -17.12 -2.41
CA PHE A 672 -17.37 -16.30 -2.65
C PHE A 672 -16.72 -16.76 -3.95
N TYR A 673 -16.15 -15.82 -4.70
CA TYR A 673 -15.45 -16.09 -5.94
C TYR A 673 -13.99 -15.66 -5.86
N GLY A 674 -13.15 -16.38 -6.58
CA GLY A 674 -11.76 -16.03 -6.75
C GLY A 674 -11.21 -16.56 -8.05
N LEU A 675 -10.05 -16.06 -8.42
CA LEU A 675 -9.24 -16.50 -9.53
C LEU A 675 -7.90 -16.99 -8.98
N VAL A 676 -7.37 -18.06 -9.53
CA VAL A 676 -6.08 -18.61 -9.14
C VAL A 676 -5.27 -18.94 -10.38
N GLU A 677 -3.98 -18.61 -10.34
CA GLU A 677 -3.04 -19.05 -11.36
C GLU A 677 -2.64 -20.49 -11.08
N GLY A 678 -2.99 -21.39 -11.99
CA GLY A 678 -2.72 -22.81 -11.91
C GLY A 678 -1.80 -23.28 -13.03
N ARG A 679 -1.06 -24.37 -12.79
CA ARG A 679 -0.23 -25.02 -13.82
C ARG A 679 -0.50 -26.52 -13.88
N PRO A 680 -1.64 -26.94 -14.44
CA PRO A 680 -1.91 -28.36 -14.69
C PRO A 680 -1.05 -28.95 -15.82
N GLY A 681 -0.43 -28.11 -16.66
CA GLY A 681 0.44 -28.50 -17.78
C GLY A 681 1.73 -27.69 -17.84
N SER A 682 2.22 -27.38 -19.04
CA SER A 682 3.47 -26.63 -19.23
C SER A 682 3.33 -25.12 -19.06
N ILE A 683 2.10 -24.59 -19.15
CA ILE A 683 1.74 -23.16 -19.17
C ILE A 683 0.98 -22.82 -17.88
N TRP A 684 1.24 -21.62 -17.35
CA TRP A 684 0.45 -21.02 -16.28
C TRP A 684 -0.84 -20.40 -16.83
N GLU A 685 -1.97 -20.73 -16.22
CA GLU A 685 -3.31 -20.37 -16.68
C GLU A 685 -4.23 -20.00 -15.51
N LEU A 686 -5.19 -19.12 -15.75
CA LEU A 686 -6.18 -18.73 -14.73
C LEU A 686 -7.35 -19.70 -14.65
N HIS A 687 -7.71 -20.05 -13.43
CA HIS A 687 -8.87 -20.87 -13.07
C HIS A 687 -9.82 -20.08 -12.18
N LEU A 688 -11.12 -20.20 -12.45
CA LEU A 688 -12.17 -19.73 -11.55
C LEU A 688 -12.29 -20.70 -10.37
N VAL A 689 -12.35 -20.17 -9.16
CA VAL A 689 -12.62 -20.92 -7.93
C VAL A 689 -13.78 -20.29 -7.16
N LYS A 690 -14.45 -21.10 -6.34
CA LYS A 690 -15.53 -20.60 -5.47
C LYS A 690 -15.60 -21.36 -4.16
N SER A 691 -16.23 -20.75 -3.15
CA SER A 691 -16.58 -21.41 -1.89
C SER A 691 -17.85 -20.82 -1.25
N GLN A 692 -18.59 -21.60 -0.47
CA GLN A 692 -19.66 -21.07 0.39
C GLN A 692 -19.15 -20.47 1.70
N ASN A 693 -17.92 -20.83 2.10
CA ASN A 693 -17.27 -20.39 3.34
C ASN A 693 -15.93 -19.73 3.01
N PHE A 694 -15.65 -18.58 3.62
CA PHE A 694 -14.42 -17.86 3.27
C PHE A 694 -13.14 -18.62 3.68
N GLU A 695 -13.17 -19.34 4.80
CA GLU A 695 -12.00 -20.01 5.39
C GLU A 695 -11.81 -21.49 4.95
N ASN A 696 -12.71 -22.07 4.16
CA ASN A 696 -12.62 -23.47 3.71
C ASN A 696 -13.52 -23.76 2.51
N GLY A 697 -13.45 -24.97 1.93
CA GLY A 697 -14.42 -25.44 0.93
C GLY A 697 -14.26 -24.82 -0.47
N TRP A 698 -13.08 -24.26 -0.77
CA TRP A 698 -12.79 -23.73 -2.11
C TRP A 698 -12.54 -24.86 -3.12
N THR A 699 -13.15 -24.74 -4.30
CA THR A 699 -13.03 -25.72 -5.39
C THR A 699 -12.83 -25.03 -6.73
N THR A 700 -12.08 -25.63 -7.65
CA THR A 700 -12.01 -25.15 -9.03
C THR A 700 -13.34 -25.35 -9.75
N VAL A 701 -13.80 -24.30 -10.44
CA VAL A 701 -15.00 -24.29 -11.28
C VAL A 701 -14.62 -24.63 -12.71
N GLN A 702 -13.73 -23.84 -13.31
CA GLN A 702 -13.26 -24.04 -14.69
C GLN A 702 -12.00 -23.23 -15.00
N LYS A 703 -11.28 -23.66 -16.05
CA LYS A 703 -10.25 -22.86 -16.72
C LYS A 703 -10.88 -21.66 -17.45
N LEU A 704 -10.14 -20.55 -17.56
CA LEU A 704 -10.60 -19.30 -18.17
C LEU A 704 -9.83 -18.94 -19.46
N PRO A 705 -10.02 -19.67 -20.57
CA PRO A 705 -9.27 -19.43 -21.81
C PRO A 705 -9.56 -18.06 -22.44
N THR A 706 -10.70 -17.43 -22.12
CA THR A 706 -11.04 -16.10 -22.63
C THR A 706 -10.07 -15.00 -22.17
N LEU A 707 -9.40 -15.20 -21.02
CA LEU A 707 -8.34 -14.33 -20.50
C LEU A 707 -6.98 -14.54 -21.15
N GLN A 708 -6.81 -15.58 -21.97
CA GLN A 708 -5.58 -15.77 -22.72
C GLN A 708 -5.43 -14.67 -23.78
N VAL A 709 -4.29 -13.97 -23.78
CA VAL A 709 -4.00 -12.90 -24.75
C VAL A 709 -3.45 -13.47 -26.06
N LYS A 710 -2.59 -14.47 -25.95
CA LYS A 710 -1.92 -15.15 -27.07
C LYS A 710 -2.05 -16.65 -26.91
N ASP A 711 -2.40 -17.35 -27.97
CA ASP A 711 -2.56 -18.81 -27.95
C ASP A 711 -1.27 -19.49 -27.46
N GLY A 712 -1.43 -20.37 -26.46
CA GLY A 712 -0.30 -21.02 -25.79
C GLY A 712 0.52 -20.12 -24.86
N GLY A 713 0.22 -18.83 -24.77
CA GLY A 713 0.85 -17.89 -23.84
C GLY A 713 0.31 -18.04 -22.42
N MET A 714 1.15 -17.70 -21.44
CA MET A 714 0.76 -17.70 -20.02
C MET A 714 -0.13 -16.51 -19.67
N TYR A 715 -1.01 -16.69 -18.69
CA TYR A 715 -1.84 -15.63 -18.11
C TYR A 715 -2.14 -15.96 -16.64
N GLY A 716 -1.99 -14.97 -15.77
CA GLY A 716 -1.86 -15.17 -14.33
C GLY A 716 -2.00 -13.89 -13.51
N GLY A 717 -1.64 -13.91 -12.23
CA GLY A 717 -1.54 -12.67 -11.44
C GLY A 717 -2.86 -11.95 -11.15
N ALA A 718 -3.98 -12.67 -11.15
CA ALA A 718 -5.29 -12.03 -11.19
C ALA A 718 -5.65 -11.28 -9.90
N ARG A 719 -6.32 -10.13 -10.07
CA ARG A 719 -7.01 -9.38 -9.02
C ARG A 719 -8.45 -9.19 -9.44
N LEU A 720 -9.32 -9.97 -8.80
CA LEU A 720 -10.75 -9.97 -9.03
C LEU A 720 -11.41 -8.85 -8.23
N MET A 721 -12.24 -8.05 -8.90
CA MET A 721 -12.96 -6.91 -8.32
C MET A 721 -14.37 -6.83 -8.90
N ARG A 722 -15.24 -6.03 -8.27
CA ARG A 722 -16.53 -5.60 -8.83
C ARG A 722 -16.46 -4.14 -9.23
N SER A 723 -17.23 -3.78 -10.26
CA SER A 723 -17.48 -2.37 -10.57
C SER A 723 -18.25 -1.69 -9.43
N ILE A 724 -18.15 -0.37 -9.33
CA ILE A 724 -18.78 0.44 -8.28
C ILE A 724 -20.32 0.31 -8.26
N ASN A 725 -20.94 0.15 -9.43
CA ASN A 725 -22.38 -0.07 -9.57
C ASN A 725 -22.76 -1.57 -9.49
N ASN A 726 -21.77 -2.43 -9.24
CA ASN A 726 -21.93 -3.88 -9.14
C ASN A 726 -22.60 -4.49 -10.39
N ASP A 727 -22.34 -3.95 -11.58
CA ASP A 727 -22.91 -4.44 -12.85
C ASP A 727 -22.04 -5.49 -13.56
N ARG A 728 -20.75 -5.56 -13.22
CA ARG A 728 -19.78 -6.46 -13.85
C ARG A 728 -18.64 -6.84 -12.92
N TRP A 729 -18.00 -7.95 -13.24
CA TRP A 729 -16.72 -8.34 -12.69
C TRP A 729 -15.60 -7.67 -13.47
N MET A 730 -14.55 -7.29 -12.75
CA MET A 730 -13.34 -6.70 -13.29
C MET A 730 -12.17 -7.59 -12.88
N VAL A 731 -11.23 -7.83 -13.80
CA VAL A 731 -9.97 -8.50 -13.48
C VAL A 731 -8.79 -7.72 -14.03
N PHE A 732 -7.84 -7.45 -13.14
CA PHE A 732 -6.50 -7.01 -13.50
C PHE A 732 -5.56 -8.20 -13.40
N TYR A 733 -4.83 -8.51 -14.46
CA TYR A 733 -4.02 -9.75 -14.54
C TYR A 733 -2.78 -9.50 -15.40
N HIS A 734 -1.83 -10.42 -15.42
CA HIS A 734 -0.69 -10.35 -16.33
C HIS A 734 -0.76 -11.44 -17.38
N ALA A 735 -0.13 -11.22 -18.54
CA ALA A 735 -0.05 -12.19 -19.61
C ALA A 735 1.20 -12.01 -20.47
N SER A 736 1.54 -13.06 -21.23
CA SER A 736 2.52 -12.99 -22.32
C SER A 736 1.90 -12.22 -23.51
N HIS A 737 2.48 -11.07 -23.87
CA HIS A 737 2.03 -10.22 -24.99
C HIS A 737 2.76 -10.57 -26.28
N ASP A 738 4.07 -10.27 -26.36
CA ASP A 738 4.79 -10.26 -27.64
C ASP A 738 5.99 -11.21 -27.68
N LEU A 739 6.63 -11.50 -26.56
CA LEU A 739 7.83 -12.36 -26.55
C LEU A 739 7.48 -13.82 -26.86
N THR A 740 8.36 -14.49 -27.59
CA THR A 740 8.34 -15.95 -27.74
C THR A 740 8.69 -16.58 -26.40
N GLY A 741 7.70 -16.77 -25.51
CA GLY A 741 7.96 -17.31 -24.18
C GLY A 741 6.75 -17.39 -23.25
N ASN A 742 6.94 -18.13 -22.17
CA ASN A 742 5.97 -18.38 -21.09
C ASN A 742 6.09 -17.36 -19.95
N LEU A 743 6.54 -16.13 -20.23
CA LEU A 743 6.75 -15.10 -19.21
C LEU A 743 5.70 -13.98 -19.37
N PRO A 744 5.20 -13.41 -18.26
CA PRO A 744 4.31 -12.26 -18.31
C PRO A 744 5.06 -10.99 -18.69
N THR A 745 4.74 -10.41 -19.85
CA THR A 745 5.40 -9.19 -20.35
C THR A 745 4.52 -7.95 -20.23
N ALA A 746 3.24 -8.12 -19.86
CA ALA A 746 2.30 -7.02 -19.73
C ALA A 746 1.21 -7.32 -18.69
N CYS A 747 0.71 -6.24 -18.10
CA CYS A 747 -0.51 -6.21 -17.30
C CYS A 747 -1.71 -5.83 -18.17
N TYR A 748 -2.84 -6.48 -17.90
CA TYR A 748 -4.10 -6.38 -18.61
C TYR A 748 -5.27 -6.13 -17.68
N TYR A 749 -6.32 -5.59 -18.25
CA TYR A 749 -7.68 -5.55 -17.73
C TYR A 749 -8.60 -6.42 -18.59
N ALA A 750 -9.60 -7.05 -17.99
CA ALA A 750 -10.75 -7.63 -18.68
C ALA A 750 -12.00 -7.56 -17.78
N GLU A 751 -13.17 -7.76 -18.37
CA GLU A 751 -14.46 -7.73 -17.64
C GLU A 751 -15.39 -8.88 -17.99
N SER A 752 -16.28 -9.22 -17.06
CA SER A 752 -17.33 -10.21 -17.25
C SER A 752 -18.67 -9.68 -16.73
N PHE A 753 -19.71 -9.78 -17.57
CA PHE A 753 -21.07 -9.34 -17.23
C PHE A 753 -21.93 -10.46 -16.63
N ASP A 754 -21.37 -11.66 -16.52
CA ASP A 754 -22.08 -12.81 -15.98
C ASP A 754 -22.21 -12.69 -14.45
N ALA A 755 -23.25 -13.32 -13.90
CA ALA A 755 -23.36 -13.47 -12.45
C ALA A 755 -22.16 -14.24 -11.86
N VAL A 756 -21.73 -15.28 -12.57
CA VAL A 756 -20.53 -16.08 -12.28
C VAL A 756 -19.45 -15.68 -13.29
N PRO A 757 -18.25 -15.23 -12.89
CA PRO A 757 -17.29 -14.60 -13.81
C PRO A 757 -16.57 -15.58 -14.74
N ILE A 758 -17.28 -16.12 -15.73
CA ILE A 758 -16.78 -17.15 -16.66
C ILE A 758 -16.44 -16.59 -18.04
N ASN A 759 -17.24 -15.68 -18.59
CA ASN A 759 -17.01 -15.14 -19.93
C ASN A 759 -16.36 -13.76 -19.81
N TRP A 760 -15.08 -13.67 -20.17
CA TRP A 760 -14.31 -12.44 -20.10
C TRP A 760 -14.15 -11.78 -21.47
N VAL A 761 -14.39 -10.48 -21.53
CA VAL A 761 -14.34 -9.64 -22.73
C VAL A 761 -13.49 -8.39 -22.50
N ASN A 762 -13.33 -7.56 -23.54
CA ASN A 762 -12.69 -6.25 -23.48
C ASN A 762 -11.28 -6.27 -22.86
N LYS A 763 -10.43 -7.19 -23.34
CA LYS A 763 -9.02 -7.28 -22.94
C LYS A 763 -8.28 -6.00 -23.33
N GLN A 764 -7.85 -5.23 -22.34
CA GLN A 764 -7.09 -3.99 -22.54
C GLN A 764 -5.72 -4.10 -21.91
N LYS A 765 -4.67 -3.73 -22.66
CA LYS A 765 -3.32 -3.62 -22.13
C LYS A 765 -3.21 -2.36 -21.27
N LEU A 766 -2.56 -2.49 -20.11
CA LEU A 766 -2.39 -1.43 -19.14
C LEU A 766 -0.94 -0.94 -19.07
N VAL A 767 0.00 -1.87 -18.88
CA VAL A 767 1.43 -1.59 -18.76
C VAL A 767 2.20 -2.74 -19.41
N GLU A 768 3.18 -2.43 -20.26
CA GLU A 768 4.09 -3.41 -20.83
C GLU A 768 5.53 -3.23 -20.31
N VAL A 769 6.31 -4.32 -20.28
CA VAL A 769 7.74 -4.28 -19.94
C VAL A 769 8.53 -3.32 -20.83
N THR A 770 8.16 -3.19 -22.12
CA THR A 770 8.84 -2.28 -23.05
C THR A 770 8.56 -0.81 -22.74
N ASP A 771 7.36 -0.47 -22.26
CA ASP A 771 7.02 0.89 -21.82
C ASP A 771 7.88 1.31 -20.63
N VAL A 772 8.18 0.37 -19.75
CA VAL A 772 9.03 0.61 -18.58
C VAL A 772 10.49 0.76 -19.00
N ILE A 773 11.02 -0.14 -19.82
CA ILE A 773 12.42 -0.11 -20.29
C ILE A 773 12.73 1.18 -21.06
N LYS A 774 11.84 1.62 -21.97
CA LYS A 774 12.06 2.81 -22.81
C LYS A 774 12.18 4.11 -22.00
N ASN A 775 11.47 4.21 -20.89
CA ASN A 775 11.39 5.46 -20.10
C ASN A 775 12.52 5.66 -19.07
N HIS A 776 13.35 4.64 -18.79
CA HIS A 776 14.36 4.70 -17.71
C HIS A 776 15.82 4.89 -18.17
N GLY A 777 16.07 4.91 -19.48
CA GLY A 777 17.36 5.18 -20.10
C GLY A 777 18.44 4.14 -19.81
N ALA A 778 19.33 3.90 -20.79
CA ALA A 778 20.30 2.81 -20.76
C ALA A 778 21.39 2.91 -19.66
N ASN A 779 21.38 3.95 -18.84
CA ASN A 779 22.42 4.19 -17.82
C ASN A 779 21.90 4.18 -16.38
N SER A 780 20.60 3.94 -16.13
CA SER A 780 20.12 3.68 -14.77
C SER A 780 20.34 2.20 -14.43
N LEU A 781 21.41 1.93 -13.68
CA LEU A 781 21.76 0.61 -13.18
C LEU A 781 20.53 -0.13 -12.60
N SER A 782 20.26 -1.35 -13.09
CA SER A 782 19.23 -2.35 -12.72
C SER A 782 17.96 -2.50 -13.58
N ALA A 783 17.52 -1.49 -14.35
CA ALA A 783 16.28 -1.62 -15.16
C ALA A 783 16.48 -2.25 -16.55
N LEU A 784 17.73 -2.61 -16.90
CA LEU A 784 18.13 -3.02 -18.25
C LEU A 784 17.88 -4.49 -18.61
N THR A 785 17.28 -5.27 -17.72
CA THR A 785 17.16 -6.72 -17.90
C THR A 785 15.83 -7.29 -17.42
N SER A 786 14.87 -6.44 -17.06
CA SER A 786 13.51 -6.89 -16.74
C SER A 786 12.92 -7.58 -17.97
N ASP A 787 12.62 -8.87 -17.87
CA ASP A 787 11.94 -9.65 -18.90
C ASP A 787 10.45 -9.87 -18.56
N GLN A 788 10.02 -9.35 -17.40
CA GLN A 788 8.65 -9.43 -16.93
C GLN A 788 8.07 -8.11 -16.42
N THR A 789 6.76 -7.97 -16.64
CA THR A 789 5.88 -7.04 -15.92
C THR A 789 4.68 -7.84 -15.44
N ALA A 790 4.55 -8.03 -14.13
CA ALA A 790 3.68 -9.03 -13.54
C ALA A 790 2.87 -8.51 -12.34
N THR A 791 1.95 -9.36 -11.89
CA THR A 791 1.13 -9.23 -10.67
C THR A 791 0.57 -7.82 -10.41
N PRO A 792 -0.27 -7.30 -11.33
CA PRO A 792 -0.91 -6.01 -11.09
C PRO A 792 -1.78 -6.11 -9.83
N HIS A 793 -1.77 -5.07 -9.01
CA HIS A 793 -2.67 -4.93 -7.88
C HIS A 793 -3.21 -3.51 -7.80
N VAL A 794 -4.53 -3.41 -7.95
CA VAL A 794 -5.27 -2.16 -8.03
C VAL A 794 -5.93 -1.87 -6.70
N ILE A 795 -5.77 -0.64 -6.23
CA ILE A 795 -6.36 -0.16 -4.99
C ILE A 795 -6.78 1.30 -5.16
N GLU A 796 -7.97 1.64 -4.67
CA GLU A 796 -8.48 3.01 -4.66
C GLU A 796 -8.31 3.62 -3.26
N ALA A 797 -7.76 4.82 -3.20
CA ALA A 797 -7.62 5.57 -1.96
C ALA A 797 -7.64 7.08 -2.24
N ASP A 798 -8.33 7.83 -1.38
CA ASP A 798 -8.33 9.29 -1.39
C ASP A 798 -8.72 9.89 -2.75
N GLY A 799 -9.70 9.26 -3.43
CA GLY A 799 -10.19 9.68 -4.75
C GLY A 799 -9.29 9.32 -5.94
N LYS A 800 -8.27 8.49 -5.71
CA LYS A 800 -7.30 8.07 -6.72
C LYS A 800 -7.23 6.55 -6.83
N THR A 801 -6.76 6.07 -7.97
CA THR A 801 -6.47 4.66 -8.21
C THR A 801 -4.97 4.46 -8.28
N TYR A 802 -4.47 3.43 -7.61
CA TYR A 802 -3.07 3.05 -7.63
C TYR A 802 -2.96 1.64 -8.19
N ILE A 803 -2.00 1.43 -9.08
CA ILE A 803 -1.63 0.10 -9.55
C ILE A 803 -0.22 -0.18 -9.08
N SER A 804 -0.09 -1.19 -8.24
CA SER A 804 1.21 -1.81 -7.95
C SER A 804 1.48 -2.95 -8.93
N TYR A 805 2.73 -3.17 -9.32
CA TYR A 805 3.12 -4.32 -10.15
C TYR A 805 4.58 -4.72 -9.89
N CYS A 806 4.93 -5.95 -10.28
CA CYS A 806 6.29 -6.47 -10.26
C CYS A 806 6.98 -6.21 -11.59
N LEU A 807 8.24 -5.77 -11.53
CA LEU A 807 9.20 -5.89 -12.62
C LEU A 807 10.21 -6.94 -12.23
N ALA A 808 10.38 -7.98 -13.05
CA ALA A 808 11.30 -9.07 -12.75
C ALA A 808 12.23 -9.41 -13.91
N GLN A 809 13.40 -9.93 -13.58
CA GLN A 809 14.39 -10.52 -14.48
C GLN A 809 14.60 -11.98 -14.07
N ASN A 810 14.49 -12.95 -14.98
CA ASN A 810 14.70 -14.36 -14.62
C ASN A 810 16.15 -14.88 -14.66
N ILE A 811 17.09 -14.23 -15.36
CA ILE A 811 18.44 -14.81 -15.61
C ILE A 811 19.55 -13.75 -15.59
N PRO A 812 20.72 -13.99 -14.96
CA PRO A 812 21.14 -15.15 -14.16
C PRO A 812 20.95 -14.99 -12.64
N GLY A 813 20.29 -13.91 -12.20
CA GLY A 813 19.86 -13.71 -10.82
C GLY A 813 18.47 -13.11 -10.86
N LEU A 814 17.54 -13.64 -10.06
CA LEU A 814 16.20 -13.10 -10.02
C LEU A 814 16.25 -11.73 -9.36
N LEU A 815 16.19 -10.67 -10.17
CA LEU A 815 16.03 -9.31 -9.70
C LEU A 815 14.56 -8.97 -9.83
N THR A 816 13.96 -8.46 -8.76
CA THR A 816 12.57 -8.03 -8.78
C THR A 816 12.44 -6.66 -8.13
N GLN A 817 11.50 -5.87 -8.62
CA GLN A 817 11.17 -4.56 -8.08
C GLN A 817 9.66 -4.40 -8.04
N LEU A 818 9.14 -4.04 -6.87
CA LEU A 818 7.77 -3.56 -6.75
C LEU A 818 7.66 -2.08 -7.12
N ARG A 819 6.74 -1.78 -8.02
CA ARG A 819 6.41 -0.42 -8.49
C ARG A 819 5.00 -0.05 -8.09
N ILE A 820 4.74 1.25 -7.91
CA ILE A 820 3.40 1.83 -7.91
C ILE A 820 3.31 2.91 -8.97
N VAL A 821 2.20 2.89 -9.69
CA VAL A 821 1.72 4.02 -10.50
C VAL A 821 0.42 4.53 -9.92
N GLU A 822 0.26 5.85 -9.95
CA GLU A 822 -0.92 6.55 -9.49
C GLU A 822 -1.72 7.06 -10.69
N PHE A 823 -3.03 7.04 -10.57
CA PHE A 823 -3.99 7.55 -11.52
C PHE A 823 -5.02 8.43 -10.79
N ASP A 824 -5.13 9.69 -11.22
CA ASP A 824 -6.10 10.65 -10.71
C ASP A 824 -7.50 10.34 -11.26
N GLY A 825 -8.14 9.32 -10.69
CA GLY A 825 -9.49 8.86 -11.02
C GLY A 825 -9.79 7.50 -10.42
N THR A 826 -10.98 6.96 -10.73
CA THR A 826 -11.45 5.63 -10.32
C THR A 826 -10.87 4.52 -11.20
N LYS A 827 -10.95 3.27 -10.75
CA LYS A 827 -10.52 2.09 -11.53
C LYS A 827 -11.37 1.90 -12.79
N GLU A 828 -12.62 2.34 -12.81
CA GLU A 828 -13.50 2.34 -13.99
C GLU A 828 -13.06 3.41 -15.00
N GLU A 829 -12.74 4.61 -14.51
CA GLU A 829 -12.12 5.71 -15.27
C GLU A 829 -10.69 5.37 -15.71
N LEU A 830 -10.02 4.43 -15.09
CA LEU A 830 -8.71 3.96 -15.54
C LEU A 830 -8.84 3.07 -16.80
N VAL A 831 -9.89 2.25 -16.89
CA VAL A 831 -10.02 1.19 -17.91
C VAL A 831 -11.06 1.47 -19.00
N GLY A 832 -11.50 2.72 -19.14
CA GLY A 832 -12.38 3.11 -20.25
C GLY A 832 -13.87 2.96 -20.01
N ILE A 833 -14.31 2.49 -18.84
CA ILE A 833 -15.74 2.20 -18.60
C ILE A 833 -16.53 3.50 -18.44
N THR A 834 -16.03 4.42 -17.61
CA THR A 834 -16.69 5.69 -17.32
C THR A 834 -15.85 6.83 -17.91
N PRO A 835 -16.48 7.87 -18.49
CA PRO A 835 -15.80 9.12 -18.78
C PRO A 835 -15.24 9.70 -17.49
N ILE A 836 -14.10 10.38 -17.59
CA ILE A 836 -13.49 10.97 -16.40
C ILE A 836 -14.26 12.24 -16.05
N ASN A 837 -14.92 12.24 -14.90
CA ASN A 837 -15.64 13.41 -14.43
C ASN A 837 -14.62 14.41 -13.87
N GLY A 838 -14.18 15.34 -14.72
CA GLY A 838 -13.25 16.42 -14.37
C GLY A 838 -13.81 17.45 -13.41
#